data_AF-A0A7I8DPU7-F1
#
_entry.id   AF-A0A7I8DPU7-F1
#
_cell.length_a   1.000
_cell.length_b   1.000
_cell.length_c   1.000
_cell.angle_alpha   90.00
_cell.angle_beta   90.00
_cell.angle_gamma   90.00
#
_symmetry.space_group_name_H-M   'P 1'
#
loop_
_entity.id
_entity.type
_entity.pdbx_description
1 polymer ?
#
loop_
_entity_poly.entity_id
_entity_poly.type
_entity_poly.pdbx_seq_one_letter_code
_entity_poly.pdbx_strand_id
1 'polypeptide(L)'
;MKKENRIMRIRRNLLAVRIAAMAMISLILTGCLLPPITVSASQATSYTYTLNEKGHYVRTQDAYLPDKTITDLGLMKPEDIYIDGNDMLYIADTQNKRIVKYNIQEGKISDILSFKEFTTPKGVFVTENGDIYVADVGAKKVFHFDKNFNLIESIGRPEAPSFSDTPFEPSKIAVDKSGNMYIIGEGVYNGVIQLSIAGEFLGYFTVNKTKLTFMQAMQNAIFTRAQLENLIPRVPTTFSNIFLDNKGIVYTTTIGSNNDGLKKHNTAGGNMFKDPVWSYDSLTDVFVDNQGIIYTSNSYGYIDVYSSSGELIFEFGSFISDLDISGLYTSLPSIAVDREGDIWTIDGDKGYVQSFKPTDYAKMVYNSIGLYEKGLYKEALDKWNEVLKLNEMSVLAHNGVGKAYLHAGQYKDAMEHFKVAGNRKYYSEAFWEVRNTWIQERLKYFVGVIFTLWLISFIVKNIDKKKRVREIRRNFWSKISSNHYLRGILYGFRVPRHPLDRYYDIRVKRGGSVFGATILYLLMFISFMAYQTKKGFVYQFKAVEDMDINAIVIGFFFLLFLFIVSNYLVTSIKEGDGSFKQVYMIPAYSMIPVITSMVSITALSYFLTTNEAFILTIILYIGVVWSIILIFIGFLTVHDYTFRENVMSLILTFIFMIIAAIMLLIIIIMWERLWQFLLTLGKEITQNVL
;
A
#
# COMPACT_ATOMS: atom_id res chain seq x y z
N MET A 1 -72.75 34.93 40.43
CA MET A 1 -71.73 34.55 41.44
C MET A 1 -71.00 33.21 41.21
N LYS A 2 -71.63 32.01 41.20
CA LYS A 2 -70.86 30.74 41.06
C LYS A 2 -70.20 30.52 39.68
N LYS A 3 -70.74 31.11 38.60
CA LYS A 3 -70.19 30.98 37.23
C LYS A 3 -68.99 31.91 36.99
N GLU A 4 -69.01 33.13 37.52
CA GLU A 4 -67.91 34.10 37.42
C GLU A 4 -66.67 33.68 38.21
N ASN A 5 -66.84 33.11 39.41
CA ASN A 5 -65.72 32.59 40.19
C ASN A 5 -65.02 31.40 39.50
N ARG A 6 -65.75 30.62 38.70
CA ARG A 6 -65.17 29.52 37.92
C ARG A 6 -64.35 30.03 36.73
N ILE A 7 -64.83 31.06 36.04
CA ILE A 7 -64.12 31.71 34.93
C ILE A 7 -62.87 32.46 35.44
N MET A 8 -62.95 33.12 36.59
CA MET A 8 -61.77 33.76 37.21
C MET A 8 -60.71 32.73 37.64
N ARG A 9 -61.10 31.58 38.21
CA ARG A 9 -60.15 30.49 38.53
C ARG A 9 -59.49 29.92 37.28
N ILE A 10 -60.25 29.71 36.20
CA ILE A 10 -59.71 29.20 34.94
C ILE A 10 -58.73 30.21 34.32
N ARG A 11 -59.07 31.51 34.30
CA ARG A 11 -58.15 32.56 33.83
C ARG A 11 -56.89 32.67 34.67
N ARG A 12 -56.99 32.54 35.99
CA ARG A 12 -55.84 32.59 36.91
C ARG A 12 -54.93 31.37 36.78
N ASN A 13 -55.50 30.17 36.54
CA ASN A 13 -54.72 28.97 36.25
C ASN A 13 -54.07 29.02 34.86
N LEU A 14 -54.77 29.54 33.85
CA LEU A 14 -54.19 29.77 32.51
C LEU A 14 -53.05 30.81 32.56
N LEU A 15 -53.18 31.85 33.38
CA LEU A 15 -52.11 32.83 33.58
C LEU A 15 -50.90 32.20 34.29
N ALA A 16 -51.13 31.37 35.32
CA ALA A 16 -50.06 30.66 36.01
C ALA A 16 -49.33 29.66 35.09
N VAL A 17 -50.06 28.93 34.24
CA VAL A 17 -49.47 28.02 33.23
C VAL A 17 -48.69 28.81 32.17
N ARG A 18 -49.18 29.98 31.74
CA ARG A 18 -48.44 30.84 30.80
C ARG A 18 -47.17 31.43 31.42
N ILE A 19 -47.21 31.83 32.70
CA ILE A 19 -46.04 32.32 33.42
C ILE A 19 -45.03 31.18 33.65
N ALA A 20 -45.49 29.99 34.00
CA ALA A 20 -44.63 28.81 34.14
C ALA A 20 -44.01 28.40 32.79
N ALA A 21 -44.78 28.44 31.70
CA ALA A 21 -44.29 28.16 30.35
C ALA A 21 -43.28 29.23 29.88
N MET A 22 -43.55 30.52 30.13
CA MET A 22 -42.59 31.59 29.80
C MET A 22 -41.34 31.53 30.66
N ALA A 23 -41.45 31.18 31.95
CA ALA A 23 -40.29 30.96 32.81
C ALA A 23 -39.45 29.77 32.33
N MET A 24 -40.09 28.67 31.91
CA MET A 24 -39.42 27.49 31.38
C MET A 24 -38.76 27.77 30.03
N ILE A 25 -39.42 28.50 29.13
CA ILE A 25 -38.84 28.97 27.86
C ILE A 25 -37.68 29.94 28.11
N SER A 26 -37.80 30.84 29.09
CA SER A 26 -36.72 31.75 29.48
C SER A 26 -35.54 31.01 30.11
N LEU A 27 -35.77 29.92 30.85
CA LEU A 27 -34.71 29.07 31.41
C LEU A 27 -34.00 28.28 30.32
N ILE A 28 -34.75 27.79 29.32
CA ILE A 28 -34.19 27.09 28.15
C ILE A 28 -33.39 28.07 27.27
N LEU A 29 -33.90 29.30 27.06
CA LEU A 29 -33.17 30.34 26.31
C LEU A 29 -31.92 30.83 27.05
N THR A 30 -31.95 30.95 28.38
CA THR A 30 -30.74 31.31 29.15
C THR A 30 -29.74 30.16 29.23
N GLY A 31 -30.18 28.91 29.23
CA GLY A 31 -29.31 27.74 29.08
C GLY A 31 -28.62 27.65 27.71
N CYS A 32 -29.30 28.10 26.64
CA CYS A 32 -28.73 28.15 25.28
C CYS A 32 -27.84 29.38 25.01
N LEU A 33 -27.86 30.40 25.88
CA LEU A 33 -27.06 31.63 25.76
C LEU A 33 -25.78 31.61 26.61
N LEU A 34 -25.58 30.58 27.45
CA LEU A 34 -24.28 30.35 28.04
C LEU A 34 -23.34 29.92 26.90
N PRO A 35 -22.27 30.69 26.60
CA PRO A 35 -21.27 30.22 25.65
C PRO A 35 -20.79 28.85 26.13
N PRO A 36 -20.60 27.88 25.22
CA PRO A 36 -20.01 26.61 25.62
C PRO A 36 -18.73 26.95 26.38
N ILE A 37 -18.62 26.43 27.61
CA ILE A 37 -17.34 26.44 28.30
C ILE A 37 -16.44 25.62 27.38
N THR A 38 -15.64 26.30 26.59
CA THR A 38 -14.57 25.68 25.85
C THR A 38 -13.61 25.18 26.92
N VAL A 39 -13.79 23.92 27.31
CA VAL A 39 -12.71 23.19 27.95
C VAL A 39 -11.64 23.12 26.88
N SER A 40 -10.69 24.05 26.93
CA SER A 40 -9.41 23.86 26.26
C SER A 40 -8.77 22.66 26.96
N ALA A 41 -9.02 21.48 26.42
CA ALA A 41 -8.03 20.42 26.52
C ALA A 41 -6.71 21.04 26.04
N SER A 42 -5.62 20.82 26.80
CA SER A 42 -4.28 21.01 26.26
C SER A 42 -4.27 20.39 24.86
N GLN A 43 -3.94 21.18 23.84
CA GLN A 43 -3.80 20.65 22.49
C GLN A 43 -2.75 19.54 22.60
N ALA A 44 -3.16 18.27 22.58
CA ALA A 44 -2.23 17.18 22.42
C ALA A 44 -1.49 17.45 21.10
N THR A 45 -0.20 17.75 21.22
CA THR A 45 0.54 18.48 20.19
C THR A 45 1.02 17.60 19.03
N SER A 46 0.96 16.28 19.20
CA SER A 46 1.25 15.29 18.15
C SER A 46 0.23 14.17 18.17
N TYR A 47 -0.84 14.30 17.37
CA TYR A 47 -1.77 13.19 17.17
C TYR A 47 -1.01 11.98 16.62
N THR A 48 -1.25 10.81 17.20
CA THR A 48 -0.68 9.57 16.67
C THR A 48 -1.61 8.95 15.65
N TYR A 49 -1.01 8.48 14.56
CA TYR A 49 -1.69 7.77 13.48
C TYR A 49 -1.14 6.35 13.33
N THR A 50 -1.96 5.48 12.76
CA THR A 50 -1.61 4.11 12.37
C THR A 50 -2.38 3.75 11.09
N LEU A 51 -2.16 2.57 10.54
CA LEU A 51 -2.84 2.14 9.31
C LEU A 51 -4.13 1.38 9.61
N ASN A 52 -5.18 1.70 8.85
CA ASN A 52 -6.40 0.89 8.82
C ASN A 52 -6.28 -0.31 7.85
N GLU A 53 -7.35 -1.07 7.69
CA GLU A 53 -7.40 -2.31 6.90
C GLU A 53 -7.23 -2.07 5.38
N LYS A 54 -7.38 -0.81 4.95
CA LYS A 54 -7.15 -0.33 3.58
C LYS A 54 -5.76 0.27 3.39
N GLY A 55 -4.95 0.36 4.45
CA GLY A 55 -3.63 1.00 4.43
C GLY A 55 -3.68 2.53 4.45
N HIS A 56 -4.78 3.13 4.90
CA HIS A 56 -4.89 4.57 5.10
C HIS A 56 -4.55 4.94 6.55
N TYR A 57 -3.93 6.10 6.70
CA TYR A 57 -3.69 6.70 8.01
C TYR A 57 -5.00 7.01 8.73
N VAL A 58 -5.12 6.48 9.94
CA VAL A 58 -6.23 6.75 10.85
C VAL A 58 -5.66 7.12 12.21
N ARG A 59 -6.35 8.04 12.88
CA ARG A 59 -5.97 8.46 14.23
C ARG A 59 -6.16 7.29 15.20
N THR A 60 -5.18 7.08 16.06
CA THR A 60 -5.23 6.11 17.16
C THR A 60 -5.06 6.84 18.50
N GLN A 61 -5.13 6.10 19.61
CA GLN A 61 -4.68 6.58 20.91
C GLN A 61 -3.24 7.08 20.81
N ASP A 62 -2.95 8.21 21.46
CA ASP A 62 -1.62 8.82 21.40
C ASP A 62 -0.57 7.87 21.99
N ALA A 63 0.45 7.54 21.19
CA ALA A 63 1.51 6.61 21.58
C ALA A 63 2.59 7.29 22.43
N TYR A 64 2.82 8.57 22.16
CA TYR A 64 3.83 9.38 22.84
C TYR A 64 3.23 10.71 23.28
N LEU A 65 3.65 11.18 24.45
CA LEU A 65 3.28 12.49 24.98
C LEU A 65 4.54 13.34 25.15
N PRO A 66 4.50 14.64 24.81
CA PRO A 66 5.61 15.54 25.10
C PRO A 66 5.99 15.53 26.58
N ASP A 67 7.29 15.47 26.87
CA ASP A 67 7.83 15.52 28.23
C ASP A 67 8.64 16.80 28.47
N LYS A 68 9.74 17.00 27.72
CA LYS A 68 10.62 18.17 27.87
C LYS A 68 10.83 18.88 26.54
N THR A 69 11.02 20.19 26.61
CA THR A 69 11.52 21.00 25.50
C THR A 69 12.59 21.92 26.05
N ILE A 70 13.83 21.69 25.64
CA ILE A 70 15.02 22.38 26.11
C ILE A 70 15.43 23.39 25.03
N THR A 71 15.43 24.67 25.39
CA THR A 71 15.67 25.78 24.45
C THR A 71 16.91 26.61 24.80
N ASP A 72 17.54 26.35 25.94
CA ASP A 72 18.59 27.17 26.55
C ASP A 72 20.02 26.62 26.35
N LEU A 73 20.18 25.53 25.58
CA LEU A 73 21.49 24.97 25.22
C LEU A 73 22.27 25.85 24.23
N GLY A 74 21.61 26.81 23.59
CA GLY A 74 22.23 27.70 22.60
C GLY A 74 22.76 26.98 21.36
N LEU A 75 22.06 25.92 20.93
CA LEU A 75 22.42 25.13 19.75
C LEU A 75 22.19 25.95 18.47
N MET A 76 23.03 25.73 17.46
CA MET A 76 22.91 26.37 16.15
C MET A 76 23.13 25.34 15.04
N LYS A 77 22.05 25.02 14.32
CA LYS A 77 22.01 23.92 13.34
C LYS A 77 22.54 22.59 13.88
N PRO A 78 21.98 22.05 14.98
CA PRO A 78 22.33 20.71 15.38
C PRO A 78 21.89 19.70 14.30
N GLU A 79 22.76 18.76 13.93
CA GLU A 79 22.51 17.80 12.82
C GLU A 79 22.47 16.34 13.29
N ASP A 80 22.88 16.05 14.53
CA ASP A 80 22.89 14.69 15.07
C ASP A 80 22.74 14.65 16.57
N ILE A 81 22.14 13.56 17.04
CA ILE A 81 22.14 13.17 18.44
C ILE A 81 22.47 11.69 18.63
N TYR A 82 23.17 11.38 19.71
CA TYR A 82 23.45 10.01 20.13
C TYR A 82 23.29 9.88 21.64
N ILE A 83 22.65 8.81 22.11
CA ILE A 83 22.50 8.52 23.54
C ILE A 83 23.31 7.27 23.88
N ASP A 84 24.21 7.39 24.86
CA ASP A 84 25.01 6.26 25.35
C ASP A 84 24.26 5.40 26.38
N GLY A 85 24.87 4.29 26.81
CA GLY A 85 24.27 3.38 27.80
C GLY A 85 24.09 3.96 29.21
N ASN A 86 24.58 5.17 29.47
CA ASN A 86 24.44 5.91 30.73
C ASN A 86 23.44 7.08 30.62
N ASP A 87 22.64 7.13 29.55
CA ASP A 87 21.71 8.21 29.24
C ASP A 87 22.40 9.58 29.11
N MET A 88 23.64 9.58 28.60
CA MET A 88 24.32 10.81 28.18
C MET A 88 23.98 11.10 26.71
N LEU A 89 23.36 12.25 26.48
CA LEU A 89 23.01 12.76 25.16
C LEU A 89 24.18 13.56 24.58
N TYR A 90 24.68 13.15 23.43
CA TYR A 90 25.71 13.83 22.67
C TYR A 90 25.06 14.51 21.47
N ILE A 91 25.27 15.81 21.29
CA ILE A 91 24.64 16.62 20.25
C ILE A 91 25.72 17.21 19.37
N ALA A 92 25.66 16.95 18.06
CA ALA A 92 26.52 17.59 17.07
C ALA A 92 26.00 18.99 16.76
N ASP A 93 26.56 20.00 17.42
CA ASP A 93 26.17 21.41 17.30
C ASP A 93 26.95 22.09 16.17
N THR A 94 26.53 21.80 14.93
CA THR A 94 27.31 21.98 13.70
C THR A 94 27.86 23.39 13.51
N GLN A 95 27.04 24.43 13.61
CA GLN A 95 27.50 25.80 13.34
C GLN A 95 28.33 26.38 14.49
N ASN A 96 28.12 25.89 15.72
CA ASN A 96 28.98 26.22 16.85
C ASN A 96 30.26 25.37 16.90
N LYS A 97 30.43 24.42 15.98
CA LYS A 97 31.64 23.59 15.80
C LYS A 97 32.06 22.87 17.09
N ARG A 98 31.10 22.23 17.75
CA ARG A 98 31.31 21.53 19.02
C ARG A 98 30.37 20.34 19.14
N ILE A 99 30.70 19.42 20.03
CA ILE A 99 29.78 18.38 20.51
C ILE A 99 29.38 18.71 21.94
N VAL A 100 28.08 18.81 22.20
CA VAL A 100 27.54 19.07 23.54
C VAL A 100 27.20 17.74 24.20
N LYS A 101 27.73 17.50 25.40
CA LYS A 101 27.42 16.33 26.22
C LYS A 101 26.45 16.73 27.33
N TYR A 102 25.22 16.27 27.24
CA TYR A 102 24.11 16.60 28.14
C TYR A 102 23.72 15.37 28.97
N ASN A 103 23.57 15.55 30.28
CA ASN A 103 23.10 14.50 31.18
C ASN A 103 21.57 14.55 31.23
N ILE A 104 20.89 13.53 30.70
CA ILE A 104 19.42 13.48 30.65
C ILE A 104 18.80 13.44 32.06
N GLN A 105 19.45 12.73 32.98
CA GLN A 105 18.96 12.52 34.35
C GLN A 105 19.13 13.78 35.22
N GLU A 106 20.29 14.42 35.14
CA GLU A 106 20.59 15.65 35.90
C GLU A 106 20.00 16.91 35.23
N GLY A 107 19.61 16.82 33.97
CA GLY A 107 18.97 17.91 33.24
C GLY A 107 19.90 19.08 32.88
N LYS A 108 21.22 18.84 32.75
CA LYS A 108 22.21 19.89 32.48
C LYS A 108 23.34 19.41 31.56
N ILE A 109 24.06 20.37 30.99
CA ILE A 109 25.30 20.10 30.25
C ILE A 109 26.35 19.55 31.22
N SER A 110 26.89 18.37 30.91
CA SER A 110 28.02 17.77 31.62
C SER A 110 29.32 18.40 31.12
N ASP A 111 29.54 18.36 29.81
CA ASP A 111 30.78 18.82 29.17
C ASP A 111 30.53 19.28 27.73
N ILE A 112 31.53 19.96 27.15
CA ILE A 112 31.51 20.40 25.75
C ILE A 112 32.86 20.02 25.11
N LEU A 113 32.80 19.23 24.04
CA LEU A 113 33.95 18.92 23.20
C LEU A 113 34.05 19.97 22.10
N SER A 114 35.00 20.88 22.24
CA SER A 114 35.36 21.86 21.22
C SER A 114 36.77 21.57 20.72
N PHE A 115 36.91 21.31 19.42
CA PHE A 115 38.20 21.01 18.81
C PHE A 115 38.51 21.98 17.66
N LYS A 116 39.76 22.44 17.58
CA LYS A 116 40.16 23.51 16.64
C LYS A 116 39.97 23.12 15.16
N GLU A 117 40.12 21.84 14.82
CA GLU A 117 39.94 21.38 13.43
C GLU A 117 38.48 21.13 13.05
N PHE A 118 37.53 21.21 14.00
CA PHE A 118 36.12 21.11 13.66
C PHE A 118 35.73 22.24 12.71
N THR A 119 35.10 21.85 11.61
CA THR A 119 34.64 22.76 10.57
C THR A 119 33.14 22.67 10.43
N THR A 120 32.62 21.45 10.21
CA THR A 120 31.18 21.16 10.06
C THR A 120 30.90 19.77 10.65
N PRO A 121 30.99 19.59 12.00
CA PRO A 121 30.72 18.30 12.64
C PRO A 121 29.23 17.97 12.49
N LYS A 122 28.89 16.93 11.73
CA LYS A 122 27.50 16.53 11.40
C LYS A 122 27.07 15.18 11.95
N GLY A 123 28.02 14.34 12.34
CA GLY A 123 27.73 13.01 12.87
C GLY A 123 28.48 12.77 14.16
N VAL A 124 27.84 12.14 15.14
CA VAL A 124 28.45 11.74 16.41
C VAL A 124 28.04 10.31 16.76
N PHE A 125 29.01 9.50 17.14
CA PHE A 125 28.79 8.14 17.61
C PHE A 125 29.65 7.87 18.84
N VAL A 126 29.10 7.18 19.83
CA VAL A 126 29.82 6.82 21.06
C VAL A 126 29.80 5.30 21.22
N THR A 127 30.99 4.72 21.36
CA THR A 127 31.13 3.27 21.56
C THR A 127 30.76 2.84 22.99
N GLU A 128 30.56 1.54 23.22
CA GLU A 128 30.33 0.98 24.56
C GLU A 128 31.48 1.29 25.55
N ASN A 129 32.70 1.55 25.04
CA ASN A 129 33.87 1.93 25.85
C ASN A 129 33.90 3.42 26.22
N GLY A 130 33.00 4.22 25.65
CA GLY A 130 32.94 5.68 25.83
C GLY A 130 33.80 6.47 24.84
N ASP A 131 34.41 5.82 23.85
CA ASP A 131 35.13 6.51 22.78
C ASP A 131 34.14 7.20 21.83
N ILE A 132 34.50 8.40 21.39
CA ILE A 132 33.62 9.30 20.64
C ILE A 132 34.19 9.50 19.24
N TYR A 133 33.38 9.20 18.24
CA TYR A 133 33.68 9.41 16.84
C TYR A 133 32.85 10.58 16.31
N VAL A 134 33.50 11.54 15.68
CA VAL A 134 32.87 12.73 15.09
C VAL A 134 33.13 12.74 13.60
N ALA A 135 32.07 12.64 12.80
CA ALA A 135 32.11 12.79 11.36
C ALA A 135 32.00 14.28 11.00
N ASP A 136 33.05 14.84 10.40
CA ASP A 136 33.11 16.24 10.00
C ASP A 136 33.22 16.38 8.49
N VAL A 137 32.11 16.82 7.88
CA VAL A 137 31.98 17.01 6.43
C VAL A 137 32.96 18.07 5.92
N GLY A 138 33.08 19.19 6.65
CA GLY A 138 33.88 20.33 6.25
C GLY A 138 35.37 20.07 6.38
N ALA A 139 35.78 19.37 7.44
CA ALA A 139 37.16 18.95 7.66
C ALA A 139 37.55 17.75 6.78
N LYS A 140 36.58 17.05 6.18
CA LYS A 140 36.78 15.83 5.37
C LYS A 140 37.50 14.74 6.17
N LYS A 141 37.15 14.61 7.45
CA LYS A 141 37.79 13.72 8.41
C LYS A 141 36.77 13.15 9.39
N VAL A 142 37.11 11.99 9.93
CA VAL A 142 36.52 11.46 11.16
C VAL A 142 37.52 11.68 12.29
N PHE A 143 37.08 12.28 13.39
CA PHE A 143 37.91 12.45 14.58
C PHE A 143 37.49 11.43 15.65
N HIS A 144 38.47 10.75 16.24
CA HIS A 144 38.27 9.78 17.31
C HIS A 144 38.85 10.32 18.61
N PHE A 145 38.01 10.44 19.64
CA PHE A 145 38.36 10.92 20.96
C PHE A 145 38.11 9.84 22.01
N ASP A 146 38.88 9.89 23.09
CA ASP A 146 38.55 9.12 24.29
C ASP A 146 37.37 9.74 25.06
N LYS A 147 36.88 9.02 26.08
CA LYS A 147 35.82 9.49 26.98
C LYS A 147 36.08 10.80 27.72
N ASN A 148 37.35 11.23 27.79
CA ASN A 148 37.80 12.47 28.43
C ASN A 148 38.06 13.59 27.41
N PHE A 149 37.64 13.41 26.15
CA PHE A 149 37.78 14.37 25.05
C PHE A 149 39.23 14.59 24.58
N ASN A 150 40.15 13.66 24.86
CA ASN A 150 41.48 13.67 24.26
C ASN A 150 41.42 13.05 22.87
N LEU A 151 41.99 13.72 21.87
CA LEU A 151 42.08 13.18 20.51
C LEU A 151 43.01 11.97 20.51
N ILE A 152 42.50 10.83 20.05
CA ILE A 152 43.27 9.61 19.80
C ILE A 152 43.86 9.68 18.40
N GLU A 153 43.01 9.89 17.39
CA GLU A 153 43.43 9.97 15.99
C GLU A 153 42.46 10.76 15.11
N SER A 154 42.94 11.15 13.93
CA SER A 154 42.13 11.77 12.88
C SER A 154 42.24 10.96 11.59
N ILE A 155 41.12 10.46 11.10
CA ILE A 155 41.04 9.58 9.94
C ILE A 155 40.61 10.40 8.73
N GLY A 156 41.49 10.47 7.74
CA GLY A 156 41.28 11.21 6.49
C GLY A 156 40.82 10.32 5.33
N ARG A 157 40.85 10.90 4.12
CA ARG A 157 40.54 10.19 2.87
C ARG A 157 41.44 8.95 2.71
N PRO A 158 40.86 7.76 2.47
CA PRO A 158 41.66 6.58 2.17
C PRO A 158 42.49 6.70 0.88
N GLU A 159 43.71 6.16 0.89
CA GLU A 159 44.63 6.16 -0.27
C GLU A 159 44.45 4.95 -1.20
N ALA A 160 43.56 4.02 -0.87
CA ALA A 160 43.34 2.81 -1.64
C ALA A 160 42.94 3.13 -3.10
N PRO A 161 43.53 2.47 -4.12
CA PRO A 161 43.19 2.71 -5.52
C PRO A 161 41.70 2.54 -5.83
N SER A 162 41.02 1.64 -5.12
CA SER A 162 39.57 1.41 -5.24
C SER A 162 38.70 2.57 -4.74
N PHE A 163 39.28 3.54 -4.03
CA PHE A 163 38.60 4.72 -3.49
C PHE A 163 38.76 5.97 -4.40
N SER A 164 39.53 5.87 -5.50
CA SER A 164 40.14 7.01 -6.19
C SER A 164 39.21 8.19 -6.48
N ASP A 165 38.01 7.95 -6.98
CA ASP A 165 37.12 9.01 -7.48
C ASP A 165 36.02 9.38 -6.46
N THR A 166 35.96 8.69 -5.32
CA THR A 166 34.91 8.92 -4.32
C THR A 166 35.25 10.11 -3.44
N PRO A 167 34.35 11.10 -3.26
CA PRO A 167 34.56 12.17 -2.29
C PRO A 167 34.55 11.59 -0.87
N PHE A 168 35.41 12.10 0.02
CA PHE A 168 35.42 11.72 1.43
C PHE A 168 34.92 12.90 2.25
N GLU A 169 33.61 12.98 2.41
CA GLU A 169 32.89 14.06 3.11
C GLU A 169 31.96 13.42 4.14
N PRO A 170 32.50 12.91 5.27
CA PRO A 170 31.77 12.04 6.18
C PRO A 170 30.67 12.84 6.92
N SER A 171 29.42 12.47 6.71
CA SER A 171 28.24 13.10 7.34
C SER A 171 27.69 12.32 8.52
N LYS A 172 27.74 10.99 8.47
CA LYS A 172 27.32 10.08 9.56
C LYS A 172 28.32 8.95 9.73
N ILE A 173 28.42 8.44 10.94
CA ILE A 173 29.31 7.33 11.30
C ILE A 173 28.64 6.40 12.30
N ALA A 174 28.87 5.09 12.14
CA ALA A 174 28.59 4.08 13.14
C ALA A 174 29.80 3.15 13.26
N VAL A 175 30.11 2.68 14.47
CA VAL A 175 31.27 1.82 14.72
C VAL A 175 30.82 0.51 15.36
N ASP A 176 31.27 -0.62 14.82
CA ASP A 176 30.95 -1.93 15.38
C ASP A 176 31.83 -2.31 16.57
N LYS A 177 31.48 -3.42 17.24
CA LYS A 177 32.23 -3.94 18.40
C LYS A 177 33.65 -4.41 18.06
N SER A 178 33.96 -4.60 16.77
CA SER A 178 35.29 -4.95 16.29
C SER A 178 36.12 -3.71 15.92
N GLY A 179 35.53 -2.51 15.99
CA GLY A 179 36.15 -1.25 15.60
C GLY A 179 36.06 -0.93 14.11
N ASN A 180 35.28 -1.67 13.32
CA ASN A 180 35.05 -1.28 11.93
C ASN A 180 34.10 -0.09 11.87
N MET A 181 34.45 0.90 11.07
CA MET A 181 33.67 2.10 10.89
C MET A 181 32.84 2.02 9.62
N TYR A 182 31.58 2.40 9.73
CA TYR A 182 30.65 2.54 8.62
C TYR A 182 30.28 4.01 8.47
N ILE A 183 30.61 4.60 7.31
CA ILE A 183 30.54 6.03 7.08
C ILE A 183 29.61 6.31 5.90
N ILE A 184 28.68 7.25 6.10
CA ILE A 184 27.93 7.88 5.02
C ILE A 184 28.67 9.16 4.63
N GLY A 185 28.88 9.36 3.33
CA GLY A 185 29.49 10.58 2.81
C GLY A 185 28.51 11.39 1.96
N GLU A 186 28.59 12.71 2.03
CA GLU A 186 27.82 13.59 1.14
C GLU A 186 28.27 13.39 -0.32
N GLY A 187 27.29 13.20 -1.22
CA GLY A 187 27.56 12.95 -2.64
C GLY A 187 28.20 11.59 -2.97
N VAL A 188 28.24 10.65 -2.01
CA VAL A 188 28.78 9.29 -2.25
C VAL A 188 27.69 8.35 -2.75
N TYR A 189 27.73 8.06 -4.05
CA TYR A 189 26.79 7.12 -4.71
C TYR A 189 27.25 5.66 -4.68
N ASN A 190 28.53 5.43 -4.38
CA ASN A 190 29.15 4.10 -4.38
C ASN A 190 28.75 3.24 -3.19
N GLY A 191 28.09 3.81 -2.17
CA GLY A 191 27.59 3.08 -1.02
C GLY A 191 28.10 3.57 0.32
N VAL A 192 27.83 2.78 1.37
CA VAL A 192 28.36 3.00 2.71
C VAL A 192 29.85 2.66 2.73
N ILE A 193 30.70 3.63 3.08
CA ILE A 193 32.16 3.45 3.16
C ILE A 193 32.48 2.63 4.41
N GLN A 194 33.22 1.53 4.26
CA GLN A 194 33.67 0.71 5.37
C GLN A 194 35.18 0.85 5.57
N LEU A 195 35.58 1.27 6.77
CA LEU A 195 36.99 1.40 7.16
C LEU A 195 37.32 0.46 8.33
N SER A 196 38.57 -0.01 8.39
CA SER A 196 39.10 -0.71 9.54
C SER A 196 39.35 0.24 10.71
N ILE A 197 39.60 -0.30 11.91
CA ILE A 197 40.00 0.51 13.08
C ILE A 197 41.26 1.36 12.81
N ALA A 198 42.13 0.97 11.89
CA ALA A 198 43.32 1.73 11.52
C ALA A 198 43.06 2.77 10.41
N GLY A 199 41.80 2.94 9.97
CA GLY A 199 41.43 3.85 8.89
C GLY A 199 41.67 3.29 7.47
N GLU A 200 42.00 2.01 7.33
CA GLU A 200 42.19 1.39 6.01
C GLU A 200 40.85 1.11 5.33
N PHE A 201 40.76 1.37 4.02
CA PHE A 201 39.53 1.12 3.27
C PHE A 201 39.30 -0.37 3.02
N LEU A 202 38.22 -0.90 3.58
CA LEU A 202 37.82 -2.31 3.43
C LEU A 202 36.91 -2.52 2.20
N GLY A 203 36.16 -1.51 1.80
CA GLY A 203 35.22 -1.57 0.68
C GLY A 203 33.96 -0.74 0.91
N TYR A 204 32.98 -0.93 0.03
CA TYR A 204 31.62 -0.42 0.26
C TYR A 204 30.76 -1.54 0.85
N PHE A 205 30.21 -1.31 2.04
CA PHE A 205 29.42 -2.32 2.74
C PHE A 205 28.12 -2.65 1.99
N THR A 206 27.42 -1.63 1.50
CA THR A 206 26.17 -1.78 0.75
C THR A 206 25.94 -0.61 -0.19
N VAL A 207 25.14 -0.83 -1.24
CA VAL A 207 24.82 0.12 -2.30
C VAL A 207 23.32 0.14 -2.59
N ASN A 208 22.77 1.32 -2.88
CA ASN A 208 21.41 1.40 -3.39
C ASN A 208 21.35 0.92 -4.84
N LYS A 209 20.35 0.07 -5.14
CA LYS A 209 20.17 -0.47 -6.50
C LYS A 209 19.39 0.53 -7.36
N THR A 210 19.88 0.81 -8.56
CA THR A 210 19.15 1.59 -9.55
C THR A 210 18.07 0.72 -10.21
N LYS A 211 16.79 1.08 -10.03
CA LYS A 211 15.68 0.45 -10.77
C LYS A 211 15.60 1.08 -12.16
N LEU A 212 15.73 0.26 -13.20
CA LEU A 212 15.59 0.72 -14.59
C LEU A 212 14.11 0.96 -14.90
N THR A 213 13.79 2.12 -15.48
CA THR A 213 12.48 2.32 -16.08
C THR A 213 12.33 1.43 -17.32
N PHE A 214 11.09 1.16 -17.75
CA PHE A 214 10.86 0.39 -18.97
C PHE A 214 11.58 1.00 -20.19
N MET A 215 11.51 2.32 -20.35
CA MET A 215 12.20 3.03 -21.43
C MET A 215 13.72 2.84 -21.34
N GLN A 216 14.29 2.91 -20.14
CA GLN A 216 15.73 2.70 -19.93
C GLN A 216 16.15 1.25 -20.15
N ALA A 217 15.33 0.27 -19.77
CA ALA A 217 15.56 -1.14 -20.05
C ALA A 217 15.54 -1.39 -21.57
N MET A 218 14.60 -0.76 -22.29
CA MET A 218 14.53 -0.82 -23.74
C MET A 218 15.73 -0.12 -24.41
N GLN A 219 16.15 1.05 -23.93
CA GLN A 219 17.37 1.73 -24.38
C GLN A 219 18.60 0.85 -24.17
N ASN A 220 18.76 0.22 -23.00
CA ASN A 220 19.86 -0.70 -22.74
C ASN A 220 19.88 -1.92 -23.66
N ALA A 221 18.70 -2.39 -24.09
CA ALA A 221 18.58 -3.53 -25.00
C ALA A 221 18.91 -3.18 -26.46
N ILE A 222 18.70 -1.92 -26.87
CA ILE A 222 18.77 -1.50 -28.28
C ILE A 222 20.02 -0.64 -28.57
N PHE A 223 20.44 0.21 -27.63
CA PHE A 223 21.50 1.21 -27.86
C PHE A 223 22.89 0.58 -27.79
N THR A 224 23.82 1.14 -28.55
CA THR A 224 25.24 0.77 -28.49
C THR A 224 25.90 1.39 -27.25
N ARG A 225 27.06 0.86 -26.83
CA ARG A 225 27.81 1.38 -25.66
C ARG A 225 28.11 2.88 -25.78
N ALA A 226 28.54 3.34 -26.96
CA ALA A 226 28.81 4.75 -27.23
C ALA A 226 27.54 5.64 -27.20
N GLN A 227 26.36 5.09 -27.55
CA GLN A 227 25.09 5.81 -27.40
C GLN A 227 24.66 5.92 -25.94
N LEU A 228 24.94 4.89 -25.13
CA LEU A 228 24.66 4.88 -23.70
C LEU A 228 25.56 5.85 -22.91
N GLU A 229 26.82 6.00 -23.31
CA GLU A 229 27.77 6.95 -22.70
C GLU A 229 27.36 8.42 -22.90
N ASN A 230 26.63 8.72 -23.97
CA ASN A 230 26.07 10.06 -24.22
C ASN A 230 24.76 10.33 -23.45
N LEU A 231 24.22 9.34 -22.73
CA LEU A 231 23.06 9.55 -21.87
C LEU A 231 23.50 10.10 -20.52
N ILE A 232 22.60 10.85 -19.87
CA ILE A 232 22.82 11.34 -18.50
C ILE A 232 23.15 10.13 -17.59
N PRO A 233 24.30 10.14 -16.89
CA PRO A 233 24.72 9.03 -16.05
C PRO A 233 23.69 8.77 -14.95
N ARG A 234 23.40 7.50 -14.73
CA ARG A 234 22.38 7.03 -13.80
C ARG A 234 23.02 6.92 -12.42
N VAL A 235 22.90 7.96 -11.62
CA VAL A 235 23.38 7.91 -10.23
C VAL A 235 22.36 7.20 -9.34
N PRO A 236 22.77 6.20 -8.54
CA PRO A 236 21.96 5.66 -7.46
C PRO A 236 21.50 6.73 -6.48
N THR A 237 20.44 6.45 -5.73
CA THR A 237 20.08 7.26 -4.56
C THR A 237 21.14 7.11 -3.47
N THR A 238 21.42 8.16 -2.72
CA THR A 238 22.41 8.15 -1.62
C THR A 238 21.76 7.74 -0.30
N PHE A 239 22.54 7.09 0.57
CA PHE A 239 22.14 6.89 1.96
C PHE A 239 22.17 8.24 2.69
N SER A 240 21.23 8.43 3.63
CA SER A 240 21.21 9.61 4.51
C SER A 240 21.82 9.31 5.87
N ASN A 241 21.58 8.12 6.41
CA ASN A 241 22.02 7.76 7.74
C ASN A 241 22.36 6.26 7.84
N ILE A 242 23.10 5.93 8.89
CA ILE A 242 23.51 4.60 9.26
C ILE A 242 23.43 4.42 10.77
N PHE A 243 22.85 3.31 11.21
CA PHE A 243 22.75 2.95 12.61
C PHE A 243 23.18 1.50 12.81
N LEU A 244 23.79 1.21 13.95
CA LEU A 244 24.17 -0.14 14.34
C LEU A 244 23.46 -0.51 15.64
N ASP A 245 22.69 -1.60 15.63
CA ASP A 245 22.06 -2.08 16.85
C ASP A 245 23.04 -2.84 17.76
N ASN A 246 22.61 -3.15 18.98
CA ASN A 246 23.42 -3.86 19.97
C ASN A 246 23.82 -5.31 19.54
N LYS A 247 23.17 -5.86 18.51
CA LYS A 247 23.48 -7.16 17.90
C LYS A 247 24.44 -7.04 16.72
N GLY A 248 24.85 -5.82 16.35
CA GLY A 248 25.71 -5.56 15.20
C GLY A 248 24.99 -5.59 13.85
N ILE A 249 23.66 -5.46 13.83
CA ILE A 249 22.90 -5.33 12.60
C ILE A 249 22.94 -3.87 12.15
N VAL A 250 23.33 -3.66 10.89
CA VAL A 250 23.40 -2.33 10.28
C VAL A 250 22.03 -1.97 9.69
N TYR A 251 21.55 -0.78 10.00
CA TYR A 251 20.37 -0.17 9.40
C TYR A 251 20.79 1.07 8.62
N THR A 252 20.16 1.31 7.49
CA THR A 252 20.39 2.54 6.72
C THR A 252 19.09 3.18 6.29
N THR A 253 19.14 4.49 6.13
CA THR A 253 18.07 5.29 5.51
C THR A 253 18.56 5.84 4.18
N THR A 254 17.64 6.06 3.24
CA THR A 254 17.94 6.51 1.88
C THR A 254 17.03 7.67 1.49
N ILE A 255 17.62 8.71 0.92
CA ILE A 255 16.87 9.85 0.34
C ILE A 255 16.52 9.56 -1.12
N GLY A 256 15.37 10.03 -1.57
CA GLY A 256 14.87 9.89 -2.94
C GLY A 256 14.32 8.49 -3.24
N SER A 257 14.09 7.67 -2.20
CA SER A 257 13.50 6.35 -2.34
C SER A 257 12.08 6.34 -1.77
N ASN A 258 11.09 6.45 -2.66
CA ASN A 258 9.71 6.22 -2.28
C ASN A 258 9.50 4.72 -1.99
N ASN A 259 9.10 4.40 -0.75
CA ASN A 259 8.68 3.05 -0.37
C ASN A 259 9.81 1.99 -0.43
N ASP A 260 11.03 2.37 -0.04
CA ASP A 260 12.22 1.51 0.24
C ASP A 260 13.35 2.33 0.91
N GLY A 261 12.99 3.33 1.72
CA GLY A 261 13.94 4.25 2.36
C GLY A 261 14.70 3.59 3.49
N LEU A 262 14.01 2.82 4.33
CA LEU A 262 14.57 2.08 5.46
C LEU A 262 15.05 0.68 5.04
N LYS A 263 16.30 0.34 5.37
CA LYS A 263 16.91 -0.96 5.06
C LYS A 263 17.56 -1.55 6.31
N LYS A 264 17.37 -2.86 6.49
CA LYS A 264 18.03 -3.67 7.53
C LYS A 264 18.99 -4.62 6.84
N HIS A 265 20.28 -4.50 7.09
CA HIS A 265 21.29 -5.20 6.31
C HIS A 265 21.76 -6.49 6.97
N ASN A 266 21.92 -7.53 6.15
CA ASN A 266 22.71 -8.70 6.53
C ASN A 266 24.21 -8.39 6.42
N THR A 267 25.06 -9.33 6.82
CA THR A 267 26.53 -9.19 6.77
C THR A 267 27.11 -8.96 5.36
N ALA A 268 26.35 -9.28 4.32
CA ALA A 268 26.72 -9.05 2.92
C ALA A 268 26.12 -7.76 2.34
N GLY A 269 25.52 -6.89 3.17
CA GLY A 269 24.93 -5.62 2.77
C GLY A 269 23.56 -5.73 2.10
N GLY A 270 22.95 -6.92 2.02
CA GLY A 270 21.62 -7.13 1.43
C GLY A 270 20.49 -6.77 2.39
N ASN A 271 19.38 -6.23 1.87
CA ASN A 271 18.19 -5.91 2.68
C ASN A 271 17.51 -7.19 3.19
N MET A 272 17.26 -7.25 4.50
CA MET A 272 16.64 -8.37 5.22
C MET A 272 15.12 -8.24 5.31
N PHE A 273 14.56 -7.05 5.06
CA PHE A 273 13.11 -6.92 4.93
C PHE A 273 12.63 -7.72 3.73
N LYS A 274 11.59 -8.55 3.94
CA LYS A 274 11.03 -9.42 2.90
C LYS A 274 10.33 -8.61 1.81
N ASP A 275 9.66 -7.55 2.22
CA ASP A 275 8.93 -6.61 1.38
C ASP A 275 9.50 -5.20 1.63
N PRO A 276 9.52 -4.29 0.64
CA PRO A 276 9.97 -2.92 0.85
C PRO A 276 9.16 -2.24 1.95
N VAL A 277 9.85 -1.62 2.90
CA VAL A 277 9.21 -0.91 4.00
C VAL A 277 8.65 0.41 3.49
N TRP A 278 7.39 0.67 3.82
CA TRP A 278 6.81 1.97 3.52
C TRP A 278 7.52 3.04 4.33
N SER A 279 7.99 4.07 3.64
CA SER A 279 8.64 5.22 4.23
C SER A 279 8.52 6.41 3.30
N TYR A 280 8.62 7.60 3.87
CA TYR A 280 8.87 8.82 3.11
C TYR A 280 10.19 8.73 2.33
N ASP A 281 10.31 9.51 1.27
CA ASP A 281 11.52 9.62 0.44
C ASP A 281 12.60 10.50 1.07
N SER A 282 12.36 11.06 2.25
CA SER A 282 13.25 12.01 2.92
C SER A 282 13.64 11.59 4.34
N LEU A 283 13.82 10.28 4.58
CA LEU A 283 14.28 9.79 5.87
C LEU A 283 15.64 10.41 6.26
N THR A 284 15.72 10.97 7.46
CA THR A 284 16.89 11.68 8.00
C THR A 284 17.69 10.82 8.97
N ASP A 285 17.01 9.98 9.76
CA ASP A 285 17.66 9.17 10.79
C ASP A 285 16.90 7.88 11.10
N VAL A 286 17.60 6.94 11.72
CA VAL A 286 17.08 5.66 12.20
C VAL A 286 17.73 5.29 13.54
N PHE A 287 16.91 4.89 14.50
CA PHE A 287 17.35 4.32 15.77
C PHE A 287 16.64 2.99 16.00
N VAL A 288 17.31 2.01 16.60
CA VAL A 288 16.71 0.72 16.94
C VAL A 288 16.96 0.40 18.40
N ASP A 289 15.88 0.15 19.15
CA ASP A 289 15.96 -0.16 20.56
C ASP A 289 16.38 -1.62 20.85
N ASN A 290 16.47 -1.97 22.12
CA ASN A 290 16.86 -3.32 22.54
C ASN A 290 15.80 -4.40 22.23
N GLN A 291 14.55 -4.02 21.99
CA GLN A 291 13.45 -4.91 21.61
C GLN A 291 13.40 -5.14 20.10
N GLY A 292 14.13 -4.33 19.33
CA GLY A 292 14.13 -4.32 17.87
C GLY A 292 13.01 -3.47 17.28
N ILE A 293 12.40 -2.57 18.06
CA ILE A 293 11.52 -1.51 17.57
C ILE A 293 12.40 -0.47 16.88
N ILE A 294 11.98 -0.09 15.67
CA ILE A 294 12.74 0.79 14.79
C ILE A 294 12.03 2.13 14.77
N TYR A 295 12.77 3.19 15.05
CA TYR A 295 12.32 4.57 15.00
C TYR A 295 13.00 5.23 13.81
N THR A 296 12.27 5.98 13.00
CA THR A 296 12.87 6.80 11.95
C THR A 296 12.30 8.20 11.97
N SER A 297 13.10 9.16 11.54
CA SER A 297 12.63 10.51 11.28
C SER A 297 12.73 10.87 9.82
N ASN A 298 11.99 11.88 9.40
CA ASN A 298 12.11 12.46 8.08
C ASN A 298 12.27 13.98 8.10
N SER A 299 12.63 14.55 6.96
CA SER A 299 12.80 16.00 6.80
C SER A 299 11.51 16.81 6.98
N TYR A 300 10.36 16.15 6.99
CA TYR A 300 9.04 16.75 7.19
C TYR A 300 8.58 16.67 8.66
N GLY A 301 9.47 16.35 9.60
CA GLY A 301 9.14 16.37 11.02
C GLY A 301 8.24 15.22 11.49
N TYR A 302 8.06 14.16 10.69
CA TYR A 302 7.39 12.95 11.15
C TYR A 302 8.39 11.97 11.76
N ILE A 303 7.89 11.27 12.78
CA ILE A 303 8.54 10.17 13.46
C ILE A 303 7.70 8.93 13.21
N ASP A 304 8.30 7.97 12.52
CA ASP A 304 7.69 6.67 12.21
C ASP A 304 8.28 5.61 13.12
N VAL A 305 7.42 4.78 13.70
CA VAL A 305 7.81 3.66 14.57
C VAL A 305 7.38 2.36 13.90
N TYR A 306 8.33 1.47 13.65
CA TYR A 306 8.13 0.18 13.00
C TYR A 306 8.49 -0.97 13.92
N SER A 307 7.87 -2.12 13.66
CA SER A 307 8.32 -3.40 14.24
C SER A 307 9.66 -3.83 13.65
N SER A 308 10.29 -4.82 14.27
CA SER A 308 11.51 -5.49 13.80
C SER A 308 11.42 -6.05 12.36
N SER A 309 10.19 -6.27 11.89
CA SER A 309 9.84 -6.80 10.57
C SER A 309 9.52 -5.72 9.52
N GLY A 310 9.49 -4.43 9.92
CA GLY A 310 9.19 -3.30 9.03
C GLY A 310 7.71 -2.95 8.90
N GLU A 311 6.83 -3.53 9.73
CA GLU A 311 5.42 -3.12 9.82
C GLU A 311 5.30 -1.82 10.61
N LEU A 312 4.63 -0.80 10.05
CA LEU A 312 4.37 0.48 10.75
C LEU A 312 3.46 0.25 11.96
N ILE A 313 3.89 0.78 13.11
CA ILE A 313 3.17 0.74 14.38
C ILE A 313 2.47 2.09 14.58
N PHE A 314 3.25 3.17 14.63
CA PHE A 314 2.79 4.53 14.89
C PHE A 314 3.51 5.54 13.99
N GLU A 315 2.81 6.61 13.66
CA GLU A 315 3.38 7.83 13.06
C GLU A 315 2.89 9.03 13.87
N PHE A 316 3.76 9.97 14.16
CA PHE A 316 3.40 11.23 14.80
C PHE A 316 4.42 12.34 14.47
N GLY A 317 4.07 13.58 14.78
CA GLY A 317 4.85 14.75 14.42
C GLY A 317 4.36 15.43 13.14
N SER A 318 4.90 16.60 12.81
CA SER A 318 4.58 17.33 11.59
C SER A 318 5.59 18.45 11.32
N PHE A 319 5.69 18.85 10.06
CA PHE A 319 6.43 20.03 9.63
C PHE A 319 5.63 21.29 9.92
N ILE A 320 6.11 22.15 10.82
CA ILE A 320 5.60 23.51 11.02
C ILE A 320 6.77 24.42 11.44
N SER A 321 7.00 25.50 10.69
CA SER A 321 8.05 26.49 10.98
C SER A 321 7.63 27.52 12.03
N ASP A 322 6.36 27.93 12.00
CA ASP A 322 5.94 29.19 12.65
C ASP A 322 5.39 29.01 14.07
N LEU A 323 5.32 27.77 14.57
CA LEU A 323 4.80 27.44 15.90
C LEU A 323 5.87 26.71 16.72
N ASP A 324 6.04 27.14 17.97
CA ASP A 324 6.95 26.54 18.95
C ASP A 324 6.19 25.58 19.85
N ILE A 325 5.78 24.45 19.26
CA ILE A 325 4.97 23.43 19.92
C ILE A 325 5.69 22.09 19.83
N SER A 326 5.73 21.33 20.93
CA SER A 326 6.43 20.05 20.95
C SER A 326 5.83 19.06 19.95
N GLY A 327 6.67 18.40 19.17
CA GLY A 327 6.27 17.48 18.10
C GLY A 327 6.05 18.17 16.75
N LEU A 328 6.17 19.49 16.69
CA LEU A 328 6.25 20.24 15.45
C LEU A 328 7.70 20.64 15.19
N TYR A 329 8.17 20.40 13.97
CA TYR A 329 9.56 20.64 13.58
C TYR A 329 9.66 21.53 12.36
N THR A 330 10.65 22.41 12.35
CA THR A 330 11.10 23.10 11.13
C THR A 330 11.99 22.18 10.30
N SER A 331 12.85 21.42 10.98
CA SER A 331 13.65 20.35 10.41
C SER A 331 13.93 19.33 11.50
N LEU A 332 13.74 18.04 11.21
CA LEU A 332 14.02 16.93 12.13
C LEU A 332 15.21 16.10 11.62
N PRO A 333 16.46 16.52 11.89
CA PRO A 333 17.64 15.86 11.35
C PRO A 333 18.01 14.56 12.06
N SER A 334 17.67 14.39 13.34
CA SER A 334 18.09 13.22 14.12
C SER A 334 17.17 12.90 15.29
N ILE A 335 17.16 11.61 15.65
CA ILE A 335 16.38 11.02 16.75
C ILE A 335 17.24 10.02 17.53
N ALA A 336 16.98 9.90 18.83
CA ALA A 336 17.57 8.86 19.67
C ALA A 336 16.53 8.42 20.72
N VAL A 337 16.67 7.21 21.25
CA VAL A 337 15.78 6.72 22.30
C VAL A 337 16.62 6.33 23.52
N ASP A 338 16.21 6.81 24.70
CA ASP A 338 16.90 6.49 25.95
C ASP A 338 16.49 5.13 26.51
N ARG A 339 17.04 4.76 27.67
CA ARG A 339 16.77 3.46 28.31
C ARG A 339 15.36 3.31 28.86
N GLU A 340 14.65 4.41 29.13
CA GLU A 340 13.25 4.39 29.58
C GLU A 340 12.28 4.26 28.39
N GLY A 341 12.79 4.44 27.17
CA GLY A 341 12.01 4.40 25.93
C GLY A 341 11.51 5.78 25.51
N ASP A 342 12.03 6.85 26.11
CA ASP A 342 11.67 8.21 25.72
C ASP A 342 12.42 8.58 24.44
N ILE A 343 11.67 9.13 23.49
CA ILE A 343 12.23 9.58 22.21
C ILE A 343 12.78 10.98 22.41
N TRP A 344 14.05 11.17 22.11
CA TRP A 344 14.73 12.45 22.05
C TRP A 344 14.90 12.86 20.59
N THR A 345 14.65 14.13 20.33
CA THR A 345 14.70 14.73 19.00
C THR A 345 15.34 16.11 19.06
N ILE A 346 15.82 16.57 17.91
CA ILE A 346 16.31 17.94 17.75
C ILE A 346 15.57 18.66 16.62
N ASP A 347 15.23 19.93 16.84
CA ASP A 347 14.84 20.82 15.75
C ASP A 347 16.12 21.48 15.19
N GLY A 348 16.45 21.14 13.94
CA GLY A 348 17.67 21.59 13.29
C GLY A 348 17.74 23.10 13.09
N ASP A 349 16.62 23.78 12.84
CA ASP A 349 16.66 25.24 12.59
C ASP A 349 16.46 26.06 13.87
N LYS A 350 15.61 25.58 14.79
CA LYS A 350 15.34 26.27 16.06
C LYS A 350 16.38 25.98 17.14
N GLY A 351 17.12 24.87 17.02
CA GLY A 351 18.10 24.45 18.03
C GLY A 351 17.45 23.95 19.33
N TYR A 352 16.22 23.44 19.26
CA TYR A 352 15.50 22.90 20.41
C TYR A 352 15.73 21.40 20.54
N VAL A 353 15.90 20.91 21.76
CA VAL A 353 15.86 19.47 22.06
C VAL A 353 14.50 19.15 22.64
N GLN A 354 13.81 18.15 22.12
CA GLN A 354 12.48 17.75 22.60
C GLN A 354 12.49 16.27 22.99
N SER A 355 11.83 15.92 24.09
CA SER A 355 11.63 14.54 24.52
C SER A 355 10.16 14.15 24.57
N PHE A 356 9.88 12.87 24.30
CA PHE A 356 8.54 12.31 24.30
C PHE A 356 8.48 10.99 25.05
N LYS A 357 7.55 10.91 26.01
CA LYS A 357 7.33 9.73 26.85
C LYS A 357 6.33 8.77 26.23
N PRO A 358 6.63 7.46 26.16
CA PRO A 358 5.69 6.47 25.68
C PRO A 358 4.53 6.31 26.67
N THR A 359 3.31 6.30 26.15
CA THR A 359 2.10 6.03 26.94
C THR A 359 1.99 4.56 27.30
N ASP A 360 1.13 4.24 28.29
CA ASP A 360 0.83 2.85 28.64
C ASP A 360 0.30 2.04 27.45
N TYR A 361 -0.41 2.70 26.53
CA TYR A 361 -0.88 2.10 25.29
C TYR A 361 0.30 1.66 24.40
N ALA A 362 1.26 2.55 24.14
CA ALA A 362 2.45 2.21 23.36
C ALA A 362 3.28 1.12 24.02
N LYS A 363 3.52 1.21 25.34
CA LYS A 363 4.23 0.18 26.12
C LYS A 363 3.55 -1.19 26.02
N MET A 364 2.21 -1.23 26.08
CA MET A 364 1.47 -2.47 25.93
C MET A 364 1.60 -3.08 24.53
N VAL A 365 1.59 -2.24 23.48
CA VAL A 365 1.84 -2.67 22.10
C VAL A 365 3.25 -3.23 21.93
N TYR A 366 4.28 -2.50 22.39
CA TYR A 366 5.67 -2.96 22.32
C TYR A 366 5.91 -4.25 23.09
N ASN A 367 5.33 -4.36 24.30
CA ASN A 367 5.40 -5.59 25.07
C ASN A 367 4.74 -6.76 24.33
N SER A 368 3.57 -6.55 23.72
CA SER A 368 2.87 -7.58 22.94
C SER A 368 3.70 -8.07 21.75
N ILE A 369 4.36 -7.16 21.03
CA ILE A 369 5.29 -7.48 19.94
C ILE A 369 6.51 -8.22 20.49
N GLY A 370 7.14 -7.71 21.54
CA GLY A 370 8.33 -8.31 22.15
C GLY A 370 8.09 -9.73 22.69
N LEU A 371 6.93 -9.99 23.29
CA LEU A 371 6.53 -11.33 23.73
C LEU A 371 6.38 -12.29 22.54
N TYR A 372 5.77 -11.82 21.46
CA TYR A 372 5.62 -12.61 20.23
C TYR A 372 6.98 -12.97 19.62
N GLU A 373 7.89 -12.00 19.50
CA GLU A 373 9.26 -12.20 18.97
C GLU A 373 10.10 -13.15 19.84
N LYS A 374 9.84 -13.19 21.16
CA LYS A 374 10.44 -14.17 22.08
C LYS A 374 9.83 -15.58 21.98
N GLY A 375 8.79 -15.77 21.16
CA GLY A 375 8.07 -17.04 21.01
C GLY A 375 7.04 -17.31 22.11
N LEU A 376 6.75 -16.33 22.99
CA LEU A 376 5.77 -16.44 24.08
C LEU A 376 4.36 -16.11 23.57
N TYR A 377 3.87 -16.87 22.59
CA TYR A 377 2.65 -16.54 21.83
C TYR A 377 1.39 -16.43 22.68
N LYS A 378 1.26 -17.24 23.74
CA LYS A 378 0.09 -17.21 24.63
C LYS A 378 0.04 -15.92 25.45
N GLU A 379 1.16 -15.52 26.03
CA GLU A 379 1.27 -14.25 26.77
C GLU A 379 1.07 -13.06 25.84
N ALA A 380 1.65 -13.13 24.63
CA ALA A 380 1.42 -12.11 23.60
C ALA A 380 -0.06 -12.00 23.23
N LEU A 381 -0.78 -13.12 23.08
CA LEU A 381 -2.21 -13.14 22.80
C LEU A 381 -3.02 -12.45 23.91
N ASP A 382 -2.72 -12.74 25.18
CA ASP A 382 -3.39 -12.11 26.31
C ASP A 382 -3.18 -10.59 26.29
N LYS A 383 -1.96 -10.13 25.98
CA LYS A 383 -1.64 -8.69 25.87
C LYS A 383 -2.26 -8.03 24.65
N TRP A 384 -2.29 -8.68 23.50
CA TRP A 384 -3.00 -8.15 22.34
C TRP A 384 -4.51 -8.03 22.57
N ASN A 385 -5.10 -8.95 23.34
CA ASN A 385 -6.51 -8.82 23.75
C ASN A 385 -6.73 -7.64 24.70
N GLU A 386 -5.76 -7.27 25.54
CA GLU A 386 -5.81 -6.02 26.31
C GLU A 386 -5.75 -4.79 25.38
N VAL A 387 -4.92 -4.80 24.33
CA VAL A 387 -4.90 -3.73 23.30
C VAL A 387 -6.25 -3.61 22.59
N LEU A 388 -6.87 -4.73 22.19
CA LEU A 388 -8.18 -4.73 21.55
C LEU A 388 -9.30 -4.21 22.45
N LYS A 389 -9.20 -4.34 23.78
CA LYS A 389 -10.16 -3.72 24.71
C LYS A 389 -10.11 -2.19 24.69
N LEU A 390 -8.95 -1.62 24.38
CA LEU A 390 -8.78 -0.16 24.26
C LEU A 390 -9.19 0.33 22.86
N ASN A 391 -8.89 -0.45 21.82
CA ASN A 391 -9.26 -0.15 20.45
C ASN A 391 -9.62 -1.44 19.69
N GLU A 392 -10.92 -1.73 19.64
CA GLU A 392 -11.45 -2.94 18.98
C GLU A 392 -11.16 -2.97 17.47
N MET A 393 -10.94 -1.82 16.84
CA MET A 393 -10.66 -1.71 15.41
C MET A 393 -9.17 -1.63 15.10
N SER A 394 -8.30 -1.86 16.09
CA SER A 394 -6.84 -1.81 15.90
C SER A 394 -6.37 -2.92 14.97
N VAL A 395 -6.04 -2.55 13.74
CA VAL A 395 -5.50 -3.46 12.71
C VAL A 395 -4.20 -4.10 13.17
N LEU A 396 -3.34 -3.32 13.82
CA LEU A 396 -2.11 -3.82 14.43
C LEU A 396 -2.41 -4.94 15.44
N ALA A 397 -3.38 -4.72 16.33
CA ALA A 397 -3.73 -5.70 17.34
C ALA A 397 -4.41 -6.95 16.73
N HIS A 398 -5.30 -6.79 15.75
CA HIS A 398 -5.86 -7.92 15.01
C HIS A 398 -4.76 -8.73 14.29
N ASN A 399 -3.77 -8.08 13.69
CA ASN A 399 -2.63 -8.77 13.10
C ASN A 399 -1.82 -9.53 14.16
N GLY A 400 -1.57 -8.92 15.32
CA GLY A 400 -0.86 -9.55 16.44
C GLY A 400 -1.59 -10.78 16.98
N VAL A 401 -2.89 -10.67 17.26
CA VAL A 401 -3.75 -11.80 17.67
C VAL A 401 -3.78 -12.89 16.61
N GLY A 402 -4.00 -12.51 15.34
CA GLY A 402 -4.05 -13.46 14.23
C GLY A 402 -2.74 -14.25 14.09
N LYS A 403 -1.59 -13.58 14.21
CA LYS A 403 -0.27 -14.21 14.21
C LYS A 403 -0.10 -15.16 15.39
N ALA A 404 -0.48 -14.76 16.60
CA ALA A 404 -0.41 -15.62 17.78
C ALA A 404 -1.28 -16.89 17.61
N TYR A 405 -2.51 -16.76 17.10
CA TYR A 405 -3.38 -17.90 16.80
C TYR A 405 -2.83 -18.81 15.69
N LEU A 406 -2.23 -18.22 14.65
CA LEU A 406 -1.58 -18.96 13.57
C LEU A 406 -0.47 -19.87 14.13
N HIS A 407 0.36 -19.35 15.04
CA HIS A 407 1.41 -20.12 15.71
C HIS A 407 0.87 -21.12 16.73
N ALA A 408 -0.27 -20.84 17.36
CA ALA A 408 -0.95 -21.77 18.27
C ALA A 408 -1.70 -22.92 17.53
N GLY A 409 -1.74 -22.92 16.19
CA GLY A 409 -2.48 -23.90 15.39
C GLY A 409 -3.99 -23.64 15.33
N GLN A 410 -4.46 -22.50 15.83
CA GLN A 410 -5.86 -22.07 15.80
C GLN A 410 -6.16 -21.31 14.51
N TYR A 411 -6.03 -22.02 13.38
CA TYR A 411 -6.02 -21.39 12.05
C TYR A 411 -7.34 -20.70 11.67
N LYS A 412 -8.49 -21.20 12.14
CA LYS A 412 -9.80 -20.57 11.85
C LYS A 412 -9.93 -19.21 12.54
N ASP A 413 -9.56 -19.15 13.82
CA ASP A 413 -9.60 -17.91 14.61
C ASP A 413 -8.58 -16.91 14.03
N ALA A 414 -7.39 -17.38 13.67
CA ALA A 414 -6.39 -16.56 12.98
C ALA A 414 -6.94 -15.90 11.70
N MET A 415 -7.64 -16.69 10.85
CA MET A 415 -8.26 -16.18 9.63
C MET A 415 -9.27 -15.05 9.90
N GLU A 416 -10.08 -15.15 10.95
CA GLU A 416 -11.08 -14.12 11.27
C GLU A 416 -10.39 -12.80 11.62
N HIS A 417 -9.36 -12.83 12.47
CA HIS A 417 -8.60 -11.64 12.83
C HIS A 417 -7.85 -11.04 11.63
N PHE A 418 -7.21 -11.85 10.79
CA PHE A 418 -6.55 -11.35 9.58
C PHE A 418 -7.53 -10.76 8.57
N LYS A 419 -8.76 -11.27 8.53
CA LYS A 419 -9.81 -10.73 7.65
C LYS A 419 -10.24 -9.34 8.11
N VAL A 420 -10.41 -9.13 9.41
CA VAL A 420 -10.72 -7.81 9.99
C VAL A 420 -9.56 -6.84 9.77
N ALA A 421 -8.31 -7.28 9.96
CA ALA A 421 -7.13 -6.48 9.71
C ALA A 421 -6.85 -6.18 8.22
N GLY A 422 -7.61 -6.77 7.28
CA GLY A 422 -7.32 -6.65 5.84
C GLY A 422 -6.05 -7.40 5.39
N ASN A 423 -5.45 -8.22 6.25
CA ASN A 423 -4.17 -8.87 6.02
C ASN A 423 -4.31 -10.16 5.20
N ARG A 424 -4.33 -9.99 3.88
CA ARG A 424 -4.57 -11.08 2.91
C ARG A 424 -3.47 -12.13 2.88
N LYS A 425 -2.22 -11.74 3.17
CA LYS A 425 -1.05 -12.64 3.16
C LYS A 425 -1.18 -13.69 4.25
N TYR A 426 -1.27 -13.25 5.51
CA TYR A 426 -1.42 -14.19 6.62
C TYR A 426 -2.80 -14.87 6.67
N TYR A 427 -3.87 -14.20 6.20
CA TYR A 427 -5.14 -14.88 5.97
C TYR A 427 -4.97 -16.08 5.05
N SER A 428 -4.23 -15.91 3.94
CA SER A 428 -4.02 -16.98 2.97
C SER A 428 -3.17 -18.12 3.53
N GLU A 429 -2.20 -17.82 4.40
CA GLU A 429 -1.39 -18.83 5.09
C GLU A 429 -2.26 -19.65 6.05
N ALA A 430 -3.04 -19.00 6.91
CA ALA A 430 -3.98 -19.67 7.82
C ALA A 430 -5.05 -20.46 7.04
N PHE A 431 -5.57 -19.89 5.96
CA PHE A 431 -6.55 -20.54 5.09
C PHE A 431 -6.00 -21.80 4.43
N TRP A 432 -4.72 -21.80 4.07
CA TRP A 432 -4.07 -22.99 3.50
C TRP A 432 -4.16 -24.17 4.47
N GLU A 433 -3.88 -23.96 5.75
CA GLU A 433 -3.92 -25.01 6.78
C GLU A 433 -5.34 -25.51 7.06
N VAL A 434 -6.31 -24.58 7.17
CA VAL A 434 -7.74 -24.94 7.33
C VAL A 434 -8.21 -25.77 6.14
N ARG A 435 -7.85 -25.35 4.92
CA ARG A 435 -8.19 -26.04 3.68
C ARG A 435 -7.52 -27.41 3.62
N ASN A 436 -6.24 -27.51 3.97
CA ASN A 436 -5.47 -28.75 3.97
C ASN A 436 -6.10 -29.78 4.92
N THR A 437 -6.43 -29.36 6.14
CA THR A 437 -7.13 -30.20 7.13
C THR A 437 -8.48 -30.69 6.57
N TRP A 438 -9.28 -29.78 5.98
CA TRP A 438 -10.56 -30.14 5.37
C TRP A 438 -10.42 -31.13 4.20
N ILE A 439 -9.39 -30.98 3.36
CA ILE A 439 -9.11 -31.91 2.25
C ILE A 439 -8.74 -33.28 2.82
N GLN A 440 -7.85 -33.34 3.82
CA GLN A 440 -7.40 -34.60 4.41
C GLN A 440 -8.56 -35.38 5.05
N GLU A 441 -9.42 -34.71 5.82
CA GLU A 441 -10.61 -35.32 6.43
C GLU A 441 -11.59 -35.90 5.38
N ARG A 442 -11.68 -35.25 4.21
CA ARG A 442 -12.63 -35.61 3.16
C ARG A 442 -12.04 -36.40 2.00
N LEU A 443 -10.73 -36.65 2.00
CA LEU A 443 -10.02 -37.28 0.89
C LEU A 443 -10.62 -38.64 0.51
N LYS A 444 -11.01 -39.45 1.52
CA LYS A 444 -11.67 -40.75 1.31
C LYS A 444 -12.97 -40.65 0.51
N TYR A 445 -13.74 -39.59 0.70
CA TYR A 445 -14.99 -39.37 -0.05
C TYR A 445 -14.68 -38.94 -1.48
N PHE A 446 -13.68 -38.09 -1.70
CA PHE A 446 -13.25 -37.71 -3.06
C PHE A 446 -12.78 -38.91 -3.86
N VAL A 447 -11.90 -39.75 -3.29
CA VAL A 447 -11.43 -40.99 -3.92
C VAL A 447 -12.60 -41.94 -4.17
N GLY A 448 -13.52 -42.08 -3.21
CA GLY A 448 -14.73 -42.88 -3.36
C GLY A 448 -15.65 -42.40 -4.50
N VAL A 449 -15.87 -41.09 -4.63
CA VAL A 449 -16.67 -40.51 -5.73
C VAL A 449 -15.99 -40.71 -7.07
N ILE A 450 -14.68 -40.47 -7.17
CA ILE A 450 -13.91 -40.69 -8.41
C ILE A 450 -13.97 -42.17 -8.81
N PHE A 451 -13.75 -43.08 -7.85
CA PHE A 451 -13.85 -44.52 -8.09
C PHE A 451 -15.27 -44.92 -8.51
N THR A 452 -16.30 -44.37 -7.89
CA THR A 452 -17.70 -44.64 -8.24
C THR A 452 -18.04 -44.12 -9.63
N LEU A 453 -17.63 -42.89 -9.98
CA LEU A 453 -17.81 -42.33 -11.32
C LEU A 453 -17.05 -43.14 -12.38
N TRP A 454 -15.83 -43.58 -12.07
CA TRP A 454 -15.05 -44.46 -12.93
C TRP A 454 -15.73 -45.83 -13.10
N LEU A 455 -16.24 -46.43 -12.02
CA LEU A 455 -16.95 -47.69 -12.03
C LEU A 455 -18.27 -47.59 -12.82
N ILE A 456 -19.04 -46.51 -12.63
CA ILE A 456 -20.25 -46.22 -13.42
C ILE A 456 -19.87 -46.06 -14.89
N SER A 457 -18.82 -45.29 -15.21
CA SER A 457 -18.35 -45.11 -16.60
C SER A 457 -17.91 -46.44 -17.23
N PHE A 458 -17.22 -47.29 -16.47
CA PHE A 458 -16.79 -48.62 -16.89
C PHE A 458 -17.95 -49.59 -17.11
N ILE A 459 -18.91 -49.63 -16.17
CA ILE A 459 -20.14 -50.43 -16.28
C ILE A 459 -20.98 -49.96 -17.46
N VAL A 460 -21.21 -48.65 -17.60
CA VAL A 460 -21.91 -48.08 -18.76
C VAL A 460 -21.17 -48.43 -20.05
N LYS A 461 -19.83 -48.32 -20.10
CA LYS A 461 -19.05 -48.69 -21.29
C LYS A 461 -19.14 -50.18 -21.64
N ASN A 462 -19.24 -51.07 -20.65
CA ASN A 462 -19.31 -52.52 -20.85
C ASN A 462 -20.73 -53.04 -21.11
N ILE A 463 -21.76 -52.43 -20.51
CA ILE A 463 -23.17 -52.76 -20.73
C ILE A 463 -23.69 -52.13 -22.04
N ASP A 464 -23.18 -50.96 -22.45
CA ASP A 464 -23.59 -50.25 -23.68
C ASP A 464 -22.99 -50.87 -24.97
N LYS A 465 -22.79 -52.20 -25.02
CA LYS A 465 -22.61 -52.94 -26.29
C LYS A 465 -23.83 -52.84 -27.22
N LYS A 466 -24.99 -52.36 -26.71
CA LYS A 466 -26.26 -52.16 -27.45
C LYS A 466 -26.66 -50.69 -27.75
N LYS A 467 -25.77 -49.69 -27.59
CA LYS A 467 -25.96 -48.25 -27.97
C LYS A 467 -27.16 -47.49 -27.34
N ARG A 468 -27.86 -48.03 -26.34
CA ARG A 468 -29.14 -47.47 -25.85
C ARG A 468 -28.97 -46.28 -24.88
N VAL A 469 -27.92 -46.26 -24.07
CA VAL A 469 -27.68 -45.17 -23.09
C VAL A 469 -27.12 -43.92 -23.78
N ARG A 470 -26.24 -44.13 -24.77
CA ARG A 470 -25.79 -43.05 -25.67
C ARG A 470 -26.95 -42.44 -26.48
N GLU A 471 -27.95 -43.23 -26.86
CA GLU A 471 -29.17 -42.72 -27.49
C GLU A 471 -30.03 -41.87 -26.56
N ILE A 472 -30.23 -42.26 -25.30
CA ILE A 472 -30.96 -41.43 -24.32
C ILE A 472 -30.26 -40.09 -24.10
N ARG A 473 -28.92 -40.11 -23.93
CA ARG A 473 -28.12 -38.87 -23.83
C ARG A 473 -28.27 -38.03 -25.11
N ARG A 474 -28.15 -38.65 -26.28
CA ARG A 474 -28.32 -37.96 -27.58
C ARG A 474 -29.72 -37.37 -27.74
N ASN A 475 -30.77 -38.10 -27.34
CA ASN A 475 -32.17 -37.70 -27.45
C ASN A 475 -32.53 -36.57 -26.47
N PHE A 476 -31.95 -36.57 -25.27
CA PHE A 476 -32.08 -35.48 -24.31
C PHE A 476 -31.42 -34.19 -24.83
N TRP A 477 -30.18 -34.28 -25.29
CA TRP A 477 -29.46 -33.14 -25.88
C TRP A 477 -30.08 -32.67 -27.20
N SER A 478 -30.64 -33.56 -28.02
CA SER A 478 -31.35 -33.18 -29.24
C SER A 478 -32.68 -32.48 -28.94
N LYS A 479 -33.39 -32.86 -27.87
CA LYS A 479 -34.64 -32.22 -27.42
C LYS A 479 -34.41 -30.84 -26.78
N ILE A 480 -33.26 -30.64 -26.12
CA ILE A 480 -32.84 -29.32 -25.62
C ILE A 480 -32.34 -28.44 -26.77
N SER A 481 -31.55 -29.00 -27.70
CA SER A 481 -31.04 -28.27 -28.87
C SER A 481 -32.09 -27.97 -29.94
N SER A 482 -33.29 -28.57 -29.86
CA SER A 482 -34.39 -28.31 -30.79
C SER A 482 -35.22 -27.07 -30.43
N ASN A 483 -35.09 -26.53 -29.21
CA ASN A 483 -35.73 -25.27 -28.85
C ASN A 483 -35.03 -24.10 -29.57
N HIS A 484 -35.80 -23.33 -30.34
CA HIS A 484 -35.30 -22.23 -31.17
C HIS A 484 -34.48 -21.20 -30.39
N TYR A 485 -34.91 -20.87 -29.17
CA TYR A 485 -34.24 -19.87 -28.32
C TYR A 485 -32.90 -20.38 -27.74
N LEU A 486 -32.86 -21.64 -27.29
CA LEU A 486 -31.65 -22.24 -26.71
C LEU A 486 -30.62 -22.62 -27.76
N ARG A 487 -31.05 -22.92 -28.99
CA ARG A 487 -30.17 -23.26 -30.11
C ARG A 487 -29.16 -22.14 -30.40
N GLY A 488 -29.57 -20.87 -30.29
CA GLY A 488 -28.70 -19.71 -30.49
C GLY A 488 -27.59 -19.60 -29.44
N ILE A 489 -27.90 -19.82 -28.17
CA ILE A 489 -26.92 -19.77 -27.07
C ILE A 489 -25.95 -20.95 -27.16
N LEU A 490 -26.49 -22.16 -27.36
CA LEU A 490 -25.71 -23.40 -27.50
C LEU A 490 -24.81 -23.40 -28.75
N TYR A 491 -25.14 -22.58 -29.75
CA TYR A 491 -24.29 -22.34 -30.91
C TYR A 491 -22.94 -21.74 -30.49
N GLY A 492 -22.95 -20.76 -29.58
CA GLY A 492 -21.74 -20.11 -29.07
C GLY A 492 -20.74 -21.06 -28.42
N PHE A 493 -21.22 -22.03 -27.62
CA PHE A 493 -20.35 -23.02 -26.98
C PHE A 493 -19.64 -23.98 -27.95
N ARG A 494 -20.03 -23.99 -29.23
CA ARG A 494 -19.37 -24.77 -30.30
C ARG A 494 -18.31 -23.95 -31.04
N VAL A 495 -18.39 -22.62 -31.01
CA VAL A 495 -17.48 -21.72 -31.72
C VAL A 495 -16.02 -21.89 -31.27
N PRO A 496 -15.69 -21.98 -29.96
CA PRO A 496 -14.31 -22.21 -29.53
C PRO A 496 -13.68 -23.52 -30.03
N ARG A 497 -14.47 -24.53 -30.42
CA ARG A 497 -13.97 -25.83 -30.89
C ARG A 497 -13.86 -25.91 -32.41
N HIS A 498 -14.75 -25.21 -33.13
CA HIS A 498 -14.81 -25.21 -34.59
C HIS A 498 -15.09 -23.80 -35.12
N PRO A 499 -14.12 -22.86 -35.00
CA PRO A 499 -14.39 -21.46 -35.29
C PRO A 499 -14.68 -21.19 -36.76
N LEU A 500 -13.86 -21.70 -37.69
CA LEU A 500 -14.01 -21.48 -39.13
C LEU A 500 -15.38 -21.92 -39.65
N ASP A 501 -15.77 -23.17 -39.37
CA ASP A 501 -17.08 -23.72 -39.79
C ASP A 501 -18.25 -22.88 -39.25
N ARG A 502 -18.17 -22.45 -37.99
CA ARG A 502 -19.27 -21.75 -37.33
C ARG A 502 -19.39 -20.29 -37.75
N TYR A 503 -18.29 -19.63 -38.08
CA TYR A 503 -18.35 -18.29 -38.66
C TYR A 503 -18.75 -18.33 -40.14
N TYR A 504 -18.38 -19.37 -40.88
CA TYR A 504 -18.85 -19.60 -42.24
C TYR A 504 -20.38 -19.80 -42.28
N ASP A 505 -20.93 -20.60 -41.37
CA ASP A 505 -22.38 -20.77 -41.17
C ASP A 505 -23.09 -19.43 -40.89
N ILE A 506 -22.45 -18.51 -40.15
CA ILE A 506 -22.96 -17.16 -39.89
C ILE A 506 -22.92 -16.30 -41.17
N ARG A 507 -21.84 -16.39 -41.97
CA ARG A 507 -21.72 -15.69 -43.27
C ARG A 507 -22.83 -16.09 -44.23
N VAL A 508 -23.09 -17.38 -44.39
CA VAL A 508 -24.11 -17.93 -45.30
C VAL A 508 -25.54 -17.89 -44.69
N LYS A 509 -25.72 -17.25 -43.52
CA LYS A 509 -27.01 -17.11 -42.81
C LYS A 509 -27.67 -18.46 -42.46
N ARG A 510 -26.86 -19.51 -42.26
CA ARG A 510 -27.29 -20.87 -41.88
C ARG A 510 -27.12 -21.18 -40.39
N GLY A 511 -26.40 -20.33 -39.65
CA GLY A 511 -26.16 -20.47 -38.22
C GLY A 511 -26.07 -19.12 -37.49
N GLY A 512 -26.16 -19.16 -36.17
CA GLY A 512 -26.21 -17.97 -35.31
C GLY A 512 -27.60 -17.35 -35.18
N SER A 513 -27.84 -16.70 -34.04
CA SER A 513 -29.04 -15.91 -33.76
C SER A 513 -28.66 -14.61 -33.06
N VAL A 514 -29.28 -13.50 -33.47
CA VAL A 514 -29.08 -12.19 -32.80
C VAL A 514 -29.58 -12.26 -31.35
N PHE A 515 -30.72 -12.90 -31.11
CA PHE A 515 -31.24 -13.13 -29.76
C PHE A 515 -30.24 -13.93 -28.90
N GLY A 516 -29.64 -14.98 -29.48
CA GLY A 516 -28.59 -15.75 -28.81
C GLY A 516 -27.37 -14.89 -28.46
N ALA A 517 -26.92 -14.02 -29.37
CA ALA A 517 -25.82 -13.10 -29.14
C ALA A 517 -26.13 -12.07 -28.04
N THR A 518 -27.34 -11.52 -28.00
CA THR A 518 -27.77 -10.59 -26.94
C THR A 518 -27.76 -11.26 -25.56
N ILE A 519 -28.23 -12.50 -25.45
CA ILE A 519 -28.15 -13.26 -24.19
C ILE A 519 -26.69 -13.53 -23.80
N LEU A 520 -25.80 -13.82 -24.76
CA LEU A 520 -24.38 -14.00 -24.47
C LEU A 520 -23.72 -12.69 -23.98
N TYR A 521 -24.10 -11.53 -24.50
CA TYR A 521 -23.64 -10.24 -23.95
C TYR A 521 -24.15 -9.99 -22.54
N LEU A 522 -25.41 -10.35 -22.24
CA LEU A 522 -25.93 -10.28 -20.88
C LEU A 522 -25.19 -11.24 -19.93
N LEU A 523 -24.92 -12.48 -20.37
CA LEU A 523 -24.13 -13.44 -19.61
C LEU A 523 -22.68 -12.97 -19.41
N MET A 524 -22.10 -12.33 -20.41
CA MET A 524 -20.79 -11.68 -20.32
C MET A 524 -20.80 -10.59 -19.27
N PHE A 525 -21.81 -9.71 -19.30
CA PHE A 525 -21.97 -8.65 -18.31
C PHE A 525 -22.15 -9.21 -16.89
N ILE A 526 -23.03 -10.20 -16.69
CA ILE A 526 -23.23 -10.83 -15.39
C ILE A 526 -21.93 -11.49 -14.89
N SER A 527 -21.22 -12.19 -15.76
CA SER A 527 -19.94 -12.85 -15.42
C SER A 527 -18.86 -11.82 -15.09
N PHE A 528 -18.81 -10.71 -15.83
CA PHE A 528 -17.93 -9.58 -15.55
C PHE A 528 -18.24 -8.93 -14.21
N MET A 529 -19.52 -8.65 -13.91
CA MET A 529 -19.93 -8.09 -12.62
C MET A 529 -19.62 -9.04 -11.46
N ALA A 530 -19.85 -10.34 -11.63
CA ALA A 530 -19.46 -11.34 -10.63
C ALA A 530 -17.94 -11.43 -10.46
N TYR A 531 -17.16 -11.35 -11.54
CA TYR A 531 -15.71 -11.29 -11.51
C TYR A 531 -15.18 -10.05 -10.77
N GLN A 532 -15.85 -8.91 -10.90
CA GLN A 532 -15.46 -7.68 -10.21
C GLN A 532 -15.86 -7.66 -8.72
N THR A 533 -16.99 -8.25 -8.36
CA THR A 533 -17.61 -8.04 -7.02
C THR A 533 -17.62 -9.27 -6.12
N LYS A 534 -17.47 -10.48 -6.65
CA LYS A 534 -17.71 -11.75 -5.91
C LYS A 534 -16.49 -12.66 -5.87
N LYS A 535 -15.27 -12.11 -5.76
CA LYS A 535 -14.08 -12.95 -5.53
C LYS A 535 -13.91 -13.26 -4.05
N GLY A 536 -13.19 -14.34 -3.74
CA GLY A 536 -12.76 -14.65 -2.38
C GLY A 536 -11.91 -13.52 -1.78
N PHE A 537 -11.91 -13.40 -0.45
CA PHE A 537 -11.27 -12.30 0.30
C PHE A 537 -9.82 -12.02 -0.14
N VAL A 538 -9.04 -13.08 -0.38
CA VAL A 538 -7.65 -13.00 -0.84
C VAL A 538 -7.49 -12.22 -2.16
N TYR A 539 -8.48 -12.28 -3.05
CA TYR A 539 -8.44 -11.69 -4.40
C TYR A 539 -9.39 -10.50 -4.60
N GLN A 540 -10.17 -10.14 -3.59
CA GLN A 540 -11.05 -8.98 -3.58
C GLN A 540 -10.33 -7.80 -2.91
N PHE A 541 -9.71 -6.95 -3.73
CA PHE A 541 -8.93 -5.80 -3.26
C PHE A 541 -9.77 -4.55 -3.00
N LYS A 542 -10.90 -4.41 -3.70
CA LYS A 542 -11.78 -3.24 -3.58
C LYS A 542 -13.14 -3.70 -3.07
N ALA A 543 -13.62 -3.08 -1.99
CA ALA A 543 -14.96 -3.38 -1.48
C ALA A 543 -16.02 -2.90 -2.48
N VAL A 544 -17.17 -3.57 -2.51
CA VAL A 544 -18.24 -3.23 -3.47
C VAL A 544 -18.77 -1.82 -3.23
N GLU A 545 -18.75 -1.34 -1.99
CA GLU A 545 -19.10 0.03 -1.59
C GLU A 545 -18.15 1.10 -2.14
N ASP A 546 -16.87 0.77 -2.37
CA ASP A 546 -15.87 1.69 -2.92
C ASP A 546 -15.85 1.69 -4.46
N MET A 547 -16.72 0.92 -5.10
CA MET A 547 -16.81 0.82 -6.56
C MET A 547 -17.87 1.78 -7.10
N ASP A 548 -17.49 2.59 -8.10
CA ASP A 548 -18.46 3.29 -8.93
C ASP A 548 -19.11 2.31 -9.91
N ILE A 549 -20.18 1.64 -9.44
CA ILE A 549 -20.92 0.66 -10.22
C ILE A 549 -21.51 1.30 -11.49
N ASN A 550 -21.93 2.57 -11.43
CA ASN A 550 -22.51 3.25 -12.59
C ASN A 550 -21.47 3.41 -13.69
N ALA A 551 -20.27 3.91 -13.35
CA ALA A 551 -19.17 4.03 -14.30
C ALA A 551 -18.76 2.68 -14.89
N ILE A 552 -18.70 1.62 -14.07
CA ILE A 552 -18.35 0.27 -14.54
C ILE A 552 -19.39 -0.26 -15.54
N VAL A 553 -20.69 -0.11 -15.23
CA VAL A 553 -21.79 -0.58 -16.09
C VAL A 553 -21.83 0.20 -17.39
N ILE A 554 -21.79 1.53 -17.32
CA ILE A 554 -21.79 2.40 -18.51
C ILE A 554 -20.55 2.10 -19.35
N GLY A 555 -19.37 2.03 -18.75
CA GLY A 555 -18.11 1.76 -19.44
C GLY A 555 -18.13 0.42 -20.18
N PHE A 556 -18.68 -0.64 -19.57
CA PHE A 556 -18.80 -1.95 -20.22
C PHE A 556 -19.65 -1.92 -21.48
N PHE A 557 -20.88 -1.40 -21.40
CA PHE A 557 -21.79 -1.35 -22.54
C PHE A 557 -21.33 -0.35 -23.59
N PHE A 558 -20.74 0.77 -23.16
CA PHE A 558 -20.20 1.79 -24.04
C PHE A 558 -19.04 1.23 -24.89
N LEU A 559 -18.05 0.58 -24.26
CA LEU A 559 -16.92 -0.01 -25.00
C LEU A 559 -17.39 -1.09 -25.98
N LEU A 560 -18.34 -1.93 -25.56
CA LEU A 560 -18.91 -2.96 -26.42
C LEU A 560 -19.66 -2.35 -27.62
N PHE A 561 -20.53 -1.37 -27.37
CA PHE A 561 -21.28 -0.67 -28.40
C PHE A 561 -20.34 0.03 -29.38
N LEU A 562 -19.36 0.76 -28.84
CA LEU A 562 -18.37 1.48 -29.62
C LEU A 562 -17.58 0.52 -30.50
N PHE A 563 -17.11 -0.61 -29.96
CA PHE A 563 -16.42 -1.62 -30.76
C PHE A 563 -17.27 -2.13 -31.93
N ILE A 564 -18.53 -2.50 -31.69
CA ILE A 564 -19.43 -3.05 -32.72
C ILE A 564 -19.71 -2.00 -33.81
N VAL A 565 -20.03 -0.77 -33.42
CA VAL A 565 -20.35 0.32 -34.36
C VAL A 565 -19.11 0.74 -35.14
N SER A 566 -17.98 0.98 -34.46
CA SER A 566 -16.72 1.33 -35.11
C SER A 566 -16.27 0.25 -36.08
N ASN A 567 -16.38 -1.02 -35.69
CA ASN A 567 -16.01 -2.12 -36.58
C ASN A 567 -16.92 -2.16 -37.81
N TYR A 568 -18.24 -2.06 -37.63
CA TYR A 568 -19.18 -2.04 -38.75
C TYR A 568 -18.87 -0.88 -39.74
N LEU A 569 -18.68 0.33 -39.22
CA LEU A 569 -18.37 1.51 -40.05
C LEU A 569 -17.06 1.32 -40.82
N VAL A 570 -16.02 0.81 -40.17
CA VAL A 570 -14.73 0.54 -40.82
C VAL A 570 -14.86 -0.56 -41.88
N THR A 571 -15.62 -1.61 -41.62
CA THR A 571 -15.85 -2.68 -42.60
C THR A 571 -16.66 -2.22 -43.80
N SER A 572 -17.57 -1.26 -43.61
CA SER A 572 -18.32 -0.61 -44.70
C SER A 572 -17.43 0.25 -45.60
N ILE A 573 -16.36 0.84 -45.05
CA ILE A 573 -15.37 1.61 -45.83
C ILE A 573 -14.44 0.66 -46.61
N LYS A 574 -14.15 -0.51 -46.05
CA LYS A 574 -13.26 -1.53 -46.63
C LYS A 574 -13.97 -2.60 -47.46
N GLU A 575 -15.17 -2.30 -47.95
CA GLU A 575 -15.96 -3.20 -48.83
C GLU A 575 -16.13 -4.63 -48.29
N GLY A 576 -16.27 -4.80 -46.96
CA GLY A 576 -16.45 -6.12 -46.37
C GLY A 576 -17.85 -6.69 -46.56
N ASP A 577 -17.96 -8.01 -46.78
CA ASP A 577 -19.22 -8.73 -47.05
C ASP A 577 -20.21 -8.79 -45.86
N GLY A 578 -19.71 -8.57 -44.64
CA GLY A 578 -20.47 -8.77 -43.41
C GLY A 578 -21.53 -7.71 -43.13
N SER A 579 -22.77 -8.14 -42.91
CA SER A 579 -23.87 -7.27 -42.46
C SER A 579 -23.75 -6.88 -40.97
N PHE A 580 -24.39 -5.79 -40.56
CA PHE A 580 -24.41 -5.34 -39.14
C PHE A 580 -24.83 -6.45 -38.16
N LYS A 581 -25.82 -7.28 -38.53
CA LYS A 581 -26.26 -8.42 -37.70
C LYS A 581 -25.14 -9.45 -37.48
N GLN A 582 -24.30 -9.68 -38.48
CA GLN A 582 -23.18 -10.62 -38.40
C GLN A 582 -22.03 -10.01 -37.59
N VAL A 583 -21.72 -8.74 -37.80
CA VAL A 583 -20.73 -7.97 -37.00
C VAL A 583 -21.12 -7.95 -35.52
N TYR A 584 -22.41 -7.79 -35.19
CA TYR A 584 -22.92 -7.88 -33.82
C TYR A 584 -22.79 -9.30 -33.22
N MET A 585 -22.95 -10.35 -34.02
CA MET A 585 -22.88 -11.73 -33.54
C MET A 585 -21.44 -12.20 -33.25
N ILE A 586 -20.45 -11.74 -34.02
CA ILE A 586 -19.07 -12.24 -33.93
C ILE A 586 -18.52 -12.10 -32.50
N PRO A 587 -18.46 -10.90 -31.88
CA PRO A 587 -17.86 -10.76 -30.56
C PRO A 587 -18.65 -11.49 -29.47
N ALA A 588 -19.98 -11.54 -29.56
CA ALA A 588 -20.81 -12.27 -28.60
C ALA A 588 -20.44 -13.76 -28.52
N TYR A 589 -20.26 -14.40 -29.67
CA TYR A 589 -19.88 -15.81 -29.74
C TYR A 589 -18.39 -16.04 -29.45
N SER A 590 -17.53 -15.09 -29.83
CA SER A 590 -16.09 -15.17 -29.54
C SER A 590 -15.77 -15.05 -28.06
N MET A 591 -16.61 -14.40 -27.25
CA MET A 591 -16.34 -14.11 -25.83
C MET A 591 -16.59 -15.27 -24.88
N ILE A 592 -17.16 -16.39 -25.35
CA ILE A 592 -17.40 -17.60 -24.53
C ILE A 592 -16.19 -18.02 -23.69
N PRO A 593 -14.95 -18.08 -24.21
CA PRO A 593 -13.77 -18.44 -23.42
C PRO A 593 -13.53 -17.49 -22.24
N VAL A 594 -13.65 -16.17 -22.46
CA VAL A 594 -13.54 -15.16 -21.40
C VAL A 594 -14.66 -15.31 -20.37
N ILE A 595 -15.91 -15.49 -20.81
CA ILE A 595 -17.06 -15.72 -19.91
C ILE A 595 -16.79 -16.92 -19.00
N THR A 596 -16.39 -18.06 -19.59
CA THR A 596 -16.08 -19.28 -18.82
C THR A 596 -14.89 -19.07 -17.88
N SER A 597 -13.89 -18.29 -18.30
CA SER A 597 -12.71 -17.99 -17.50
C SER A 597 -13.08 -17.13 -16.30
N MET A 598 -13.88 -16.06 -16.50
CA MET A 598 -14.38 -15.20 -15.43
C MET A 598 -15.18 -15.99 -14.39
N VAL A 599 -16.14 -16.80 -14.82
CA VAL A 599 -16.94 -17.65 -13.90
C VAL A 599 -16.04 -18.64 -13.15
N SER A 600 -15.09 -19.28 -13.84
CA SER A 600 -14.18 -20.23 -13.21
C SER A 600 -13.26 -19.54 -12.19
N ILE A 601 -12.76 -18.34 -12.51
CA ILE A 601 -11.92 -17.55 -11.60
C ILE A 601 -12.72 -17.12 -10.38
N THR A 602 -13.94 -16.60 -10.56
CA THR A 602 -14.82 -16.24 -9.44
C THR A 602 -15.01 -17.43 -8.50
N ALA A 603 -15.32 -18.62 -9.03
CA ALA A 603 -15.49 -19.83 -8.23
C ALA A 603 -14.19 -20.29 -7.54
N LEU A 604 -13.08 -20.39 -8.29
CA LEU A 604 -11.79 -20.86 -7.78
C LEU A 604 -11.15 -19.88 -6.80
N SER A 605 -11.47 -18.59 -6.88
CA SER A 605 -10.95 -17.56 -5.97
C SER A 605 -11.31 -17.78 -4.50
N TYR A 606 -12.35 -18.58 -4.21
CA TYR A 606 -12.70 -18.97 -2.83
C TYR A 606 -11.88 -20.14 -2.30
N PHE A 607 -11.18 -20.87 -3.18
CA PHE A 607 -10.45 -22.09 -2.83
C PHE A 607 -8.95 -21.93 -2.95
N LEU A 608 -8.47 -21.05 -3.83
CA LEU A 608 -7.05 -20.84 -4.08
C LEU A 608 -6.42 -19.84 -3.11
N THR A 609 -5.15 -20.08 -2.81
CA THR A 609 -4.29 -19.24 -1.96
C THR A 609 -3.46 -18.26 -2.79
N THR A 610 -2.84 -17.27 -2.15
CA THR A 610 -1.94 -16.31 -2.81
C THR A 610 -0.84 -16.99 -3.64
N ASN A 611 -0.24 -18.07 -3.14
CA ASN A 611 0.80 -18.83 -3.85
C ASN A 611 0.27 -19.53 -5.12
N GLU A 612 -1.04 -19.72 -5.24
CA GLU A 612 -1.72 -20.34 -6.37
C GLU A 612 -2.38 -19.31 -7.30
N ALA A 613 -2.20 -18.01 -7.03
CA ALA A 613 -2.80 -16.92 -7.82
C ALA A 613 -2.45 -17.01 -9.31
N PHE A 614 -1.28 -17.54 -9.64
CA PHE A 614 -0.84 -17.73 -11.03
C PHE A 614 -1.81 -18.60 -11.85
N ILE A 615 -2.52 -19.54 -11.22
CA ILE A 615 -3.51 -20.39 -11.90
C ILE A 615 -4.67 -19.53 -12.42
N LEU A 616 -5.17 -18.61 -11.59
CA LEU A 616 -6.24 -17.69 -11.99
C LEU A 616 -5.79 -16.78 -13.15
N THR A 617 -4.55 -16.31 -13.09
CA THR A 617 -3.95 -15.50 -14.15
C THR A 617 -3.84 -16.25 -15.46
N ILE A 618 -3.37 -17.51 -15.44
CA ILE A 618 -3.27 -18.36 -16.63
C ILE A 618 -4.65 -18.62 -17.23
N ILE A 619 -5.67 -18.94 -16.40
CA ILE A 619 -7.05 -19.13 -16.85
C ILE A 619 -7.56 -17.86 -17.57
N LEU A 620 -7.33 -16.69 -16.98
CA LEU A 620 -7.74 -15.42 -17.59
C LEU A 620 -7.04 -15.18 -18.93
N TYR A 621 -5.71 -15.40 -19.00
CA TYR A 621 -4.95 -15.22 -20.22
C TYR A 621 -5.37 -16.18 -21.33
N ILE A 622 -5.58 -17.46 -21.02
CA ILE A 622 -6.11 -18.43 -21.99
C ILE A 622 -7.47 -17.96 -22.50
N GLY A 623 -8.37 -17.54 -21.59
CA GLY A 623 -9.68 -17.00 -21.96
C GLY A 623 -9.58 -15.81 -22.90
N VAL A 624 -8.82 -14.78 -22.52
CA VAL A 624 -8.68 -13.52 -23.26
C VAL A 624 -8.01 -13.75 -24.61
N VAL A 625 -6.86 -14.42 -24.65
CA VAL A 625 -6.12 -14.70 -25.89
C VAL A 625 -6.97 -15.52 -26.84
N TRP A 626 -7.65 -16.55 -26.35
CA TRP A 626 -8.52 -17.37 -27.19
C TRP A 626 -9.71 -16.57 -27.75
N SER A 627 -10.35 -15.73 -26.94
CA SER A 627 -11.42 -14.83 -27.44
C SER A 627 -10.93 -13.87 -28.50
N ILE A 628 -9.72 -13.30 -28.37
CA ILE A 628 -9.12 -12.41 -29.38
C ILE A 628 -8.91 -13.17 -30.69
N ILE A 629 -8.35 -14.38 -30.63
CA ILE A 629 -8.17 -15.26 -31.80
C ILE A 629 -9.52 -15.57 -32.45
N LEU A 630 -10.57 -15.86 -31.68
CA LEU A 630 -11.91 -16.13 -32.19
C LEU A 630 -12.54 -14.89 -32.85
N ILE A 631 -12.37 -13.69 -32.28
CA ILE A 631 -12.80 -12.43 -32.91
C ILE A 631 -12.08 -12.26 -34.25
N PHE A 632 -10.76 -12.46 -34.28
CA PHE A 632 -9.96 -12.34 -35.49
C PHE A 632 -10.44 -13.30 -36.59
N ILE A 633 -10.62 -14.59 -36.26
CA ILE A 633 -11.12 -15.60 -37.19
C ILE A 633 -12.54 -15.28 -37.64
N GLY A 634 -13.39 -14.77 -36.73
CA GLY A 634 -14.76 -14.40 -37.03
C GLY A 634 -14.85 -13.31 -38.09
N PHE A 635 -14.08 -12.23 -37.94
CA PHE A 635 -14.04 -11.17 -38.94
C PHE A 635 -13.38 -11.60 -40.24
N LEU A 636 -12.28 -12.36 -40.18
CA LEU A 636 -11.62 -12.93 -41.35
C LEU A 636 -12.61 -13.74 -42.21
N THR A 637 -13.41 -14.59 -41.56
CA THR A 637 -14.32 -15.52 -42.25
C THR A 637 -15.58 -14.82 -42.75
N VAL A 638 -16.18 -13.92 -41.96
CA VAL A 638 -17.46 -13.29 -42.29
C VAL A 638 -17.32 -12.18 -43.33
N HIS A 639 -16.26 -11.39 -43.27
CA HIS A 639 -16.00 -10.33 -44.25
C HIS A 639 -15.21 -10.79 -45.49
N ASP A 640 -14.77 -12.06 -45.51
CA ASP A 640 -13.93 -12.63 -46.57
C ASP A 640 -12.59 -11.91 -46.77
N TYR A 641 -12.04 -11.37 -45.69
CA TYR A 641 -10.78 -10.65 -45.76
C TYR A 641 -9.58 -11.60 -45.88
N THR A 642 -8.55 -11.13 -46.56
CA THR A 642 -7.21 -11.69 -46.37
C THR A 642 -6.68 -11.37 -44.97
N PHE A 643 -5.67 -12.11 -44.52
CA PHE A 643 -5.05 -11.87 -43.20
C PHE A 643 -4.61 -10.40 -43.02
N ARG A 644 -3.98 -9.82 -44.05
CA ARG A 644 -3.49 -8.43 -44.02
C ARG A 644 -4.62 -7.42 -43.92
N GLU A 645 -5.70 -7.62 -44.69
CA GLU A 645 -6.87 -6.74 -44.67
C GLU A 645 -7.56 -6.76 -43.30
N ASN A 646 -7.71 -7.95 -42.70
CA ASN A 646 -8.33 -8.10 -41.38
C ASN A 646 -7.53 -7.40 -40.28
N VAL A 647 -6.20 -7.57 -40.26
CA VAL A 647 -5.31 -6.86 -39.33
C VAL A 647 -5.48 -5.34 -39.49
N MET A 648 -5.41 -4.84 -40.72
CA MET A 648 -5.57 -3.41 -40.98
C MET A 648 -6.98 -2.90 -40.63
N SER A 649 -8.02 -3.72 -40.78
CA SER A 649 -9.40 -3.37 -40.43
C SER A 649 -9.57 -3.24 -38.92
N LEU A 650 -8.98 -4.16 -38.14
CA LEU A 650 -9.00 -4.09 -36.68
C LEU A 650 -8.19 -2.91 -36.13
N ILE A 651 -7.02 -2.61 -36.70
CA ILE A 651 -6.25 -1.41 -36.33
C ILE A 651 -7.06 -0.14 -36.59
N LEU A 652 -7.67 -0.03 -37.77
CA LEU A 652 -8.49 1.13 -38.11
C LEU A 652 -9.75 1.22 -37.23
N THR A 653 -10.35 0.09 -36.86
CA THR A 653 -11.44 0.01 -35.87
C THR A 653 -11.01 0.62 -34.56
N PHE A 654 -9.84 0.25 -34.03
CA PHE A 654 -9.35 0.77 -32.76
C PHE A 654 -9.04 2.28 -32.82
N ILE A 655 -8.43 2.75 -33.91
CA ILE A 655 -8.20 4.18 -34.13
C ILE A 655 -9.53 4.93 -34.17
N PHE A 656 -10.52 4.40 -34.89
CA PHE A 656 -11.84 5.01 -34.99
C PHE A 656 -12.58 5.01 -33.65
N MET A 657 -12.44 3.96 -32.83
CA MET A 657 -12.95 3.94 -31.45
C MET A 657 -12.34 5.07 -30.61
N ILE A 658 -11.02 5.27 -30.68
CA ILE A 658 -10.34 6.36 -29.94
C ILE A 658 -10.89 7.72 -30.38
N ILE A 659 -10.97 7.97 -31.69
CA ILE A 659 -11.49 9.23 -32.23
C ILE A 659 -12.94 9.45 -31.78
N ALA A 660 -13.80 8.44 -31.92
CA ALA A 660 -15.20 8.52 -31.53
C ALA A 660 -15.39 8.70 -30.02
N ALA A 661 -14.56 8.07 -29.18
CA ALA A 661 -14.57 8.25 -27.73
C ALA A 661 -14.17 9.68 -27.34
N ILE A 662 -13.12 10.22 -27.96
CA ILE A 662 -12.69 11.62 -27.74
C ILE A 662 -13.78 12.59 -28.18
N MET A 663 -14.40 12.38 -29.36
CA MET A 663 -15.50 13.22 -29.83
C MET A 663 -16.70 13.18 -28.89
N LEU A 664 -17.07 11.99 -28.40
CA LEU A 664 -18.17 11.86 -27.44
C LEU A 664 -17.85 12.57 -26.12
N LEU A 665 -16.62 12.43 -25.62
CA LEU A 665 -16.15 13.12 -24.42
C LEU A 665 -16.29 14.64 -24.60
N ILE A 666 -15.85 15.18 -25.74
CA ILE A 666 -15.98 16.62 -26.05
C ILE A 666 -17.45 17.03 -26.05
N ILE A 667 -18.33 16.25 -26.67
CA ILE A 667 -19.78 16.54 -26.70
C ILE A 667 -20.38 16.54 -25.29
N ILE A 668 -20.01 15.57 -24.44
CA ILE A 668 -20.47 15.51 -23.04
C ILE A 668 -20.00 16.74 -22.27
N ILE A 669 -18.72 17.10 -22.38
CA ILE A 669 -18.16 18.30 -21.71
C ILE A 669 -18.87 19.57 -22.20
N MET A 670 -19.12 19.69 -23.50
CA MET A 670 -19.84 20.84 -24.06
C MET A 670 -21.28 20.90 -23.56
N TRP A 671 -21.98 19.77 -23.48
CA TRP A 671 -23.34 19.70 -22.97
C TRP A 671 -23.43 20.06 -21.49
N GLU A 672 -22.49 19.58 -20.67
CA GLU A 672 -22.41 19.92 -19.26
C GLU A 672 -22.18 21.42 -19.07
N ARG A 673 -21.26 22.02 -19.84
CA ARG A 673 -21.04 23.48 -19.84
C ARG A 673 -22.29 24.26 -20.24
N LEU A 674 -23.00 23.80 -21.28
CA LEU A 674 -24.25 24.43 -21.70
C LEU A 674 -25.32 24.33 -20.61
N TRP A 675 -25.44 23.17 -19.96
CA TRP A 675 -26.40 22.97 -18.88
C TRP A 675 -26.10 23.85 -17.66
N GLN A 676 -24.82 23.95 -17.27
CA GLN A 676 -24.38 24.86 -16.19
C GLN A 676 -24.67 26.32 -16.53
N PHE A 677 -24.45 26.74 -17.78
CA PHE A 677 -24.81 28.07 -18.25
C PHE A 677 -26.32 28.32 -18.13
N LEU A 678 -27.16 27.40 -18.61
CA LEU A 678 -28.62 27.51 -18.52
C LEU A 678 -29.12 27.51 -17.07
N LEU A 679 -28.55 26.69 -16.19
CA LEU A 679 -28.86 26.69 -14.76
C LEU A 679 -28.49 28.01 -14.09
N THR A 680 -27.33 28.58 -14.44
CA THR A 680 -26.87 29.87 -13.90
C THR A 680 -27.82 30.99 -14.33
N LEU A 681 -28.18 31.00 -15.61
CA LEU A 681 -29.10 31.98 -16.19
C LEU A 681 -30.51 31.84 -15.57
N GLY A 682 -30.99 30.61 -15.34
CA GLY A 682 -32.24 30.35 -14.64
C GLY A 682 -32.22 30.84 -13.18
N LYS A 683 -31.12 30.58 -12.46
CA LYS A 683 -30.92 31.06 -11.08
C LYS A 683 -30.92 32.59 -11.01
N GLU A 684 -30.24 33.25 -11.93
CA GLU A 684 -30.14 34.71 -12.01
C GLU A 684 -31.52 35.35 -12.32
N ILE A 685 -32.30 34.75 -13.22
CA ILE A 685 -33.69 35.18 -13.47
C ILE A 685 -34.54 35.01 -12.20
N THR A 686 -34.44 33.89 -11.49
CA THR A 686 -35.23 33.68 -10.26
C THR A 686 -34.81 34.58 -9.09
N GLN A 687 -33.54 34.99 -9.02
CA GLN A 687 -33.05 35.91 -7.98
C GLN A 687 -33.38 37.38 -8.28
N ASN A 688 -33.60 37.75 -9.54
CA ASN A 688 -33.98 39.12 -9.92
C ASN A 688 -35.50 39.35 -9.97
N VAL A 689 -36.31 38.30 -9.76
CA VAL A 689 -37.79 38.33 -9.82
C VAL A 689 -38.45 38.14 -8.44
N LEU A 690 -37.67 37.77 -7.41
CA LEU A 690 -38.02 37.81 -5.98
C LEU A 690 -37.34 39.01 -5.33
#